data_AF-O84767-F1
#
_entry.id   AF-O84767-F1
#
_cell.length_a   1.000
_cell.length_b   1.000
_cell.length_c   1.000
_cell.angle_alpha   90.00
_cell.angle_beta   90.00
_cell.angle_gamma   90.00
#
_symmetry.space_group_name_H-M   'P 1'
#
loop_
_entity.id
_entity.type
_entity.pdbx_description
1 polymer ?
#
loop_
_entity_poly.entity_id
_entity_poly.type
_entity_poly.pdbx_seq_one_letter_code
_entity_poly.pdbx_strand_id
1 'polypeptide(L)'
;MMKSLFYHFIGIGGIGMSALAHVLLDRGYSVSGSDLSEGKVVEKLKNKGAEFFLGNQEEHIPEGAVVVYSSSISKKNPEFLSAKSRGNRVVHRAELLAELAQDQISIFVTGSHGKTTVSSLITAILQEAKKNPSFAIGGLNQEGINGGSGSEYFVAEADESDGSIRCYTPEFSVITNIDDEHLSNFEGDRELLLASLKDFALKTQQICWYNGDCPRLRSCLQGHTFGLDSSCDLHILSYYQEGWRLYFTAKYQDVVYADIEVQLVGMHNVLNAAAAMGIALSLGIDEGAIRNAFRGFSGVQRRLQRKNSSETFLFLEDYAHHPSEISCTLRAVRTAVGQRRILAIYQPHRFSRLRECIDSFPSAFKDADEVLLTEVYSAGEEAEDISYQKLAEAISQESIVKCTHIPFHELQRHLEQSIRVHDVCVSLGAGNIVNLGEKLRDFEPQKLHLGIICGGKSCEHEISVLSAKNIAKHLSKSFYDVSYFLITREGLWESVSSLETAEDSGKSVFDPEIAQRLEKVDVVLPILHGPYGEDGAMQGFLETIGKPYTGPAIAFSAIAMNKVFTKRFMSDLGIPVVPYLPLTLAGWKQEQDKWLAHIVEAFSFPIFVKSSHLGSSIGVFEVHNVIELRDAINEAFMRDNDVFVEENRLGCKEIEVSVLGDGSGAFVVAGLHERRGSGGFIDYQEKYGLSGKSSAQIVFDTDLSKEIQEQILEAADKIYRLLLGKGSCRIDFFVDEEGNFWLSEMNPIPGMTETSPFLTSFIRKGWSYEQIVHQLVIDGLQRFNQRQRLISTSFVDQAFAIQ
;
A
#
# COMPACT_ATOMS: atom_id res chain seq x y z
N MET A 1 -4.17 -1.14 60.36
CA MET A 1 -4.39 -1.05 58.91
C MET A 1 -5.82 -0.59 58.70
N MET A 2 -6.07 0.57 58.09
CA MET A 2 -7.36 0.75 57.41
C MET A 2 -7.45 -0.43 56.43
N LYS A 3 -8.54 -1.22 56.48
CA LYS A 3 -8.78 -2.23 55.43
C LYS A 3 -8.69 -1.47 54.10
N SER A 4 -7.70 -1.76 53.26
CA SER A 4 -7.66 -1.20 51.91
C SER A 4 -8.98 -1.55 51.24
N LEU A 5 -9.64 -0.57 50.63
CA LEU A 5 -10.84 -0.82 49.84
C LEU A 5 -10.55 -1.96 48.85
N PHE A 6 -11.43 -2.95 48.84
CA PHE A 6 -11.30 -4.14 48.01
C PHE A 6 -12.30 -4.05 46.87
N TYR A 7 -11.86 -4.25 45.63
CA TYR A 7 -12.71 -4.21 44.44
C TYR A 7 -12.87 -5.60 43.85
N HIS A 8 -14.11 -5.95 43.49
CA HIS A 8 -14.43 -7.21 42.81
C HIS A 8 -15.10 -6.92 41.46
N PHE A 9 -14.49 -7.35 40.36
CA PHE A 9 -14.99 -7.11 39.00
C PHE A 9 -15.75 -8.33 38.48
N ILE A 10 -16.99 -8.13 38.03
CA ILE A 10 -17.74 -9.16 37.28
C ILE A 10 -17.42 -8.98 35.79
N GLY A 11 -16.76 -9.97 35.18
CA GLY A 11 -16.23 -9.88 33.81
C GLY A 11 -14.89 -9.14 33.71
N ILE A 12 -13.94 -9.45 34.61
CA ILE A 12 -12.66 -8.73 34.76
C ILE A 12 -11.77 -8.80 33.52
N GLY A 13 -11.89 -9.84 32.70
CA GLY A 13 -11.15 -10.02 31.44
C GLY A 13 -11.67 -9.17 30.30
N GLY A 14 -12.83 -8.53 30.43
CA GLY A 14 -13.34 -7.56 29.46
C GLY A 14 -12.43 -6.33 29.35
N ILE A 15 -12.18 -5.84 28.14
CA ILE A 15 -11.16 -4.80 27.89
C ILE A 15 -11.40 -3.52 28.70
N GLY A 16 -12.65 -3.03 28.80
CA GLY A 16 -12.97 -1.87 29.61
C GLY A 16 -12.86 -2.11 31.12
N MET A 17 -13.00 -3.36 31.57
CA MET A 17 -12.91 -3.75 32.98
C MET A 17 -11.45 -3.93 33.40
N SER A 18 -10.63 -4.58 32.57
CA SER A 18 -9.21 -4.82 32.82
C SER A 18 -8.41 -3.53 32.95
N ALA A 19 -8.76 -2.50 32.17
CA ALA A 19 -8.14 -1.19 32.26
C ALA A 19 -8.26 -0.60 33.68
N LEU A 20 -9.47 -0.60 34.25
CA LEU A 20 -9.73 -0.06 35.58
C LEU A 20 -9.09 -0.92 36.67
N ALA A 21 -9.11 -2.25 36.50
CA ALA A 21 -8.44 -3.19 37.39
C ALA A 21 -6.92 -2.92 37.45
N HIS A 22 -6.28 -2.67 36.31
CA HIS A 22 -4.86 -2.30 36.27
C HIS A 22 -4.54 -1.00 37.02
N VAL A 23 -5.39 0.03 36.87
CA VAL A 23 -5.24 1.31 37.57
C VAL A 23 -5.37 1.12 39.09
N LEU A 24 -6.37 0.36 39.54
CA LEU A 24 -6.58 0.07 40.96
C LEU A 24 -5.41 -0.70 41.58
N LEU A 25 -4.89 -1.71 40.88
CA LEU A 25 -3.71 -2.46 41.34
C LEU A 25 -2.48 -1.55 41.47
N ASP A 26 -2.23 -0.65 40.52
CA ASP A 26 -1.11 0.31 40.61
C ASP A 26 -1.27 1.29 41.78
N ARG A 27 -2.51 1.65 42.11
CA ARG A 27 -2.83 2.49 43.27
C ARG A 27 -2.83 1.73 44.60
N GLY A 28 -2.47 0.44 44.59
CA GLY A 28 -2.33 -0.39 45.79
C GLY A 28 -3.64 -0.93 46.37
N TYR A 29 -4.74 -0.86 45.63
CA TYR A 29 -5.99 -1.51 46.03
C TYR A 29 -5.92 -3.01 45.78
N SER A 30 -6.62 -3.78 46.62
CA SER A 30 -6.81 -5.20 46.39
C SER A 30 -7.92 -5.41 45.36
N VAL A 31 -7.62 -6.18 44.33
CA VAL A 31 -8.54 -6.44 43.22
C VAL A 31 -8.75 -7.94 43.07
N SER A 32 -10.00 -8.35 42.92
CA SER A 32 -10.37 -9.66 42.41
C SER A 32 -11.38 -9.52 41.28
N GLY A 33 -11.67 -10.61 40.58
CA GLY A 33 -12.80 -10.64 39.68
C GLY A 33 -13.04 -11.99 39.03
N SER A 34 -14.24 -12.13 38.49
CA SER A 34 -14.71 -13.31 37.78
C SER A 34 -14.72 -13.08 36.27
N ASP A 35 -14.53 -14.14 35.49
CA ASP A 35 -14.86 -14.14 34.06
C ASP A 35 -15.20 -15.57 33.58
N LEU A 36 -15.86 -15.69 32.43
CA LEU A 36 -16.29 -16.97 31.85
C LEU A 36 -15.12 -17.76 31.24
N SER A 37 -14.02 -17.11 30.91
CA SER A 37 -12.84 -17.72 30.31
C SER A 37 -11.56 -17.06 30.78
N GLU A 38 -10.48 -17.84 30.87
CA GLU A 38 -9.13 -17.28 30.99
C GLU A 38 -8.66 -16.69 29.64
N GLY A 39 -7.59 -15.89 29.69
CA GLY A 39 -6.96 -15.32 28.50
C GLY A 39 -5.78 -14.42 28.87
N LYS A 40 -5.10 -13.87 27.86
CA LYS A 40 -3.89 -13.05 28.06
C LYS A 40 -4.12 -11.83 28.98
N VAL A 41 -5.30 -11.21 28.90
CA VAL A 41 -5.69 -10.08 29.75
C VAL A 41 -5.78 -10.50 31.22
N VAL A 42 -6.48 -11.61 31.49
CA VAL A 42 -6.62 -12.17 32.84
C VAL A 42 -5.26 -12.60 33.38
N GLU A 43 -4.42 -13.22 32.56
CA GLU A 43 -3.06 -13.62 32.94
C GLU A 43 -2.21 -12.41 33.37
N LYS A 44 -2.28 -11.30 32.62
CA LYS A 44 -1.58 -10.04 32.96
C LYS A 44 -2.07 -9.45 34.29
N LEU A 45 -3.37 -9.50 34.56
CA LEU A 45 -3.93 -9.05 35.84
C LEU A 45 -3.50 -9.97 37.01
N LYS A 46 -3.53 -11.29 36.83
CA LYS A 46 -3.05 -12.28 37.82
C LYS A 46 -1.57 -12.02 38.15
N ASN A 47 -0.74 -11.81 37.13
CA ASN A 47 0.68 -11.50 37.30
C ASN A 47 0.92 -10.17 38.04
N LYS A 48 -0.06 -9.26 38.01
CA LYS A 48 -0.05 -7.98 38.72
C LYS A 48 -0.69 -8.06 40.12
N GLY A 49 -1.15 -9.24 40.54
CA GLY A 49 -1.69 -9.50 41.88
C GLY A 49 -3.22 -9.53 41.99
N ALA A 50 -3.95 -9.52 40.88
CA ALA A 50 -5.40 -9.75 40.92
C ALA A 50 -5.72 -11.21 41.25
N GLU A 51 -6.70 -11.42 42.12
CA GLU A 51 -7.30 -12.75 42.33
C GLU A 51 -8.37 -13.01 41.26
N PHE A 52 -8.30 -14.17 40.59
CA PHE A 52 -9.21 -14.51 39.49
C PHE A 52 -10.07 -15.72 39.82
N PHE A 53 -11.36 -15.63 39.48
CA PHE A 53 -12.33 -16.71 39.61
C PHE A 53 -12.93 -17.09 38.25
N LEU A 54 -12.95 -18.38 37.93
CA LEU A 54 -13.57 -18.87 36.70
C LEU A 54 -15.07 -19.08 36.89
N GLY A 55 -15.88 -18.50 35.99
CA GLY A 55 -17.33 -18.53 36.05
C GLY A 55 -17.92 -17.57 37.09
N ASN A 56 -19.25 -17.46 37.11
CA ASN A 56 -19.96 -16.56 38.03
C ASN A 56 -20.55 -17.37 39.20
N GLN A 57 -20.08 -17.13 40.43
CA GLN A 57 -20.57 -17.79 41.65
C GLN A 57 -20.68 -16.79 42.79
N GLU A 58 -21.75 -16.89 43.59
CA GLU A 58 -22.02 -15.93 44.67
C GLU A 58 -20.92 -15.90 45.74
N GLU A 59 -20.17 -16.99 45.90
CA GLU A 59 -19.07 -17.17 46.84
C GLU A 59 -17.81 -16.38 46.46
N HIS A 60 -17.67 -15.98 45.19
CA HIS A 60 -16.49 -15.24 44.72
C HIS A 60 -16.42 -13.81 45.28
N ILE A 61 -17.55 -13.23 45.71
CA ILE A 61 -17.64 -11.83 46.17
C ILE A 61 -17.12 -11.71 47.60
N PRO A 62 -16.03 -10.97 47.83
CA PRO A 62 -15.50 -10.81 49.17
C PRO A 62 -16.35 -9.87 50.02
N GLU A 63 -16.35 -10.09 51.33
CA GLU A 63 -17.14 -9.30 52.27
C GLU A 63 -16.69 -7.83 52.28
N GLY A 64 -17.65 -6.91 52.09
CA GLY A 64 -17.38 -5.46 52.07
C GLY A 64 -16.68 -4.95 50.81
N ALA A 65 -16.51 -5.78 49.78
CA ALA A 65 -15.96 -5.36 48.49
C ALA A 65 -16.88 -4.34 47.77
N VAL A 66 -16.28 -3.43 47.01
CA VAL A 66 -16.96 -2.66 45.98
C VAL A 66 -17.06 -3.54 44.74
N VAL A 67 -18.28 -3.85 44.30
CA VAL A 67 -18.54 -4.74 43.16
C VAL A 67 -18.73 -3.93 41.89
N VAL A 68 -17.91 -4.18 40.88
CA VAL A 68 -17.87 -3.44 39.62
C VAL A 68 -18.47 -4.29 38.50
N TYR A 69 -19.38 -3.71 37.72
CA TYR A 69 -20.03 -4.38 36.59
C TYR A 69 -20.12 -3.46 35.37
N SER A 70 -20.21 -4.04 34.18
CA SER A 70 -20.45 -3.32 32.91
C SER A 70 -21.88 -3.54 32.39
N SER A 71 -22.27 -2.76 31.38
CA SER A 71 -23.52 -2.91 30.63
C SER A 71 -23.73 -4.30 30.02
N SER A 72 -22.66 -5.08 29.81
CA SER A 72 -22.73 -6.46 29.29
C SER A 72 -23.09 -7.51 30.35
N ILE A 73 -23.05 -7.16 31.64
CA ILE A 73 -23.40 -8.08 32.72
C ILE A 73 -24.92 -8.10 32.91
N SER A 74 -25.52 -9.28 32.75
CA SER A 74 -26.95 -9.47 32.98
C SER A 74 -27.32 -9.13 34.43
N LYS A 75 -28.46 -8.45 34.63
CA LYS A 75 -29.04 -8.21 35.97
C LYS A 75 -29.46 -9.50 36.69
N LYS A 76 -29.45 -10.64 35.99
CA LYS A 76 -29.67 -11.99 36.55
C LYS A 76 -28.37 -12.71 36.91
N ASN A 77 -27.21 -12.09 36.72
CA ASN A 77 -25.92 -12.68 37.08
C ASN A 77 -25.90 -12.96 38.60
N PRO A 78 -25.50 -14.18 39.03
CA PRO A 78 -25.56 -14.57 40.44
C PRO A 78 -24.68 -13.68 41.34
N GLU A 79 -23.50 -13.27 40.87
CA GLU A 79 -22.64 -12.34 41.60
C GLU A 79 -23.30 -10.96 41.74
N PHE A 80 -23.86 -10.42 40.67
CA PHE A 80 -24.55 -9.13 40.72
C PHE A 80 -25.73 -9.13 41.72
N LEU A 81 -26.53 -10.19 41.73
CA LEU A 81 -27.65 -10.37 42.66
C LEU A 81 -27.16 -10.52 44.11
N SER A 82 -26.14 -11.36 44.31
CA SER A 82 -25.52 -11.59 45.62
C SER A 82 -24.96 -10.30 46.21
N ALA A 83 -24.20 -9.52 45.43
CA ALA A 83 -23.65 -8.22 45.86
C ALA A 83 -24.75 -7.27 46.38
N LYS A 84 -25.86 -7.18 45.65
CA LYS A 84 -27.01 -6.36 46.07
C LYS A 84 -27.66 -6.89 47.35
N SER A 85 -27.82 -8.20 47.47
CA SER A 85 -28.45 -8.81 48.64
C SER A 85 -27.60 -8.70 49.91
N ARG A 86 -26.27 -8.76 49.77
CA ARG A 86 -25.29 -8.67 50.87
C ARG A 86 -24.95 -7.24 51.28
N GLY A 87 -25.51 -6.23 50.58
CA GLY A 87 -25.26 -4.82 50.87
C GLY A 87 -23.89 -4.31 50.42
N ASN A 88 -23.21 -5.00 49.51
CA ASN A 88 -22.00 -4.49 48.88
C ASN A 88 -22.33 -3.21 48.08
N ARG A 89 -21.40 -2.27 48.02
CA ARG A 89 -21.50 -1.12 47.11
C ARG A 89 -21.33 -1.64 45.69
N VAL A 90 -22.36 -1.51 44.85
CA VAL A 90 -22.32 -1.92 43.43
C VAL A 90 -22.15 -0.67 42.57
N VAL A 91 -21.10 -0.63 41.75
CA VAL A 91 -20.71 0.54 40.95
C VAL A 91 -20.64 0.15 39.48
N HIS A 92 -21.19 0.99 38.61
CA HIS A 92 -21.07 0.76 37.17
C HIS A 92 -19.65 1.09 36.69
N ARG A 93 -19.15 0.38 35.67
CA ARG A 93 -17.82 0.61 35.07
C ARG A 93 -17.56 2.09 34.78
N ALA A 94 -18.55 2.78 34.21
CA ALA A 94 -18.43 4.19 33.88
C ALA A 94 -18.31 5.10 35.11
N GLU A 95 -19.04 4.79 36.18
CA GLU A 95 -18.97 5.53 37.45
C GLU A 95 -17.59 5.33 38.09
N LEU A 96 -17.07 4.11 38.11
CA LEU A 96 -15.73 3.83 38.63
C LEU A 96 -14.65 4.53 37.80
N LEU A 97 -14.78 4.55 36.48
CA LEU A 97 -13.85 5.30 35.61
C LEU A 97 -13.87 6.79 35.95
N ALA A 98 -15.05 7.38 36.15
CA ALA A 98 -15.18 8.77 36.58
C ALA A 98 -14.54 9.00 37.96
N GLU A 99 -14.74 8.11 38.92
CA GLU A 99 -14.11 8.15 40.24
C GLU A 99 -12.58 8.04 40.16
N LEU A 100 -12.05 7.17 39.31
CA LEU A 100 -10.61 6.99 39.15
C LEU A 100 -9.92 8.19 38.49
N ALA A 101 -10.63 8.90 37.60
CA ALA A 101 -10.14 10.11 36.94
C ALA A 101 -10.19 11.35 37.83
N GLN A 102 -10.84 11.30 39.00
CA GLN A 102 -10.85 12.40 39.96
C GLN A 102 -9.43 12.75 40.43
N ASP A 103 -9.24 14.01 40.80
CA ASP A 103 -7.97 14.59 41.28
C ASP A 103 -6.81 14.58 40.26
N GLN A 104 -7.07 14.21 39.01
CA GLN A 104 -6.12 14.32 37.88
C GLN A 104 -6.75 15.16 36.75
N ILE A 105 -5.91 15.80 35.94
CA ILE A 105 -6.31 16.49 34.71
C ILE A 105 -6.85 15.44 33.74
N SER A 106 -8.17 15.39 33.61
CA SER A 106 -8.84 14.33 32.86
C SER A 106 -8.98 14.70 31.38
N ILE A 107 -8.59 13.75 30.52
CA ILE A 107 -8.63 13.85 29.06
C ILE A 107 -9.49 12.70 28.55
N PHE A 108 -10.72 13.00 28.13
CA PHE A 108 -11.65 11.99 27.62
C PHE A 108 -11.82 12.08 26.10
N VAL A 109 -11.70 10.94 25.43
CA VAL A 109 -11.85 10.81 23.98
C VAL A 109 -13.13 10.03 23.67
N THR A 110 -13.97 10.57 22.80
CA THR A 110 -15.22 9.94 22.36
C THR A 110 -15.43 10.10 20.84
N GLY A 111 -16.45 9.46 20.29
CA GLY A 111 -16.84 9.47 18.88
C GLY A 111 -16.93 8.07 18.29
N SER A 112 -17.65 7.88 17.19
CA SER A 112 -17.95 6.53 16.66
C SER A 112 -16.68 5.71 16.38
N HIS A 113 -15.68 6.34 15.77
CA HIS A 113 -14.42 5.72 15.38
C HIS A 113 -13.19 6.46 15.93
N GLY A 114 -12.05 5.78 16.06
CA GLY A 114 -10.76 6.42 16.37
C GLY A 114 -10.46 6.67 17.85
N LYS A 115 -11.42 6.45 18.77
CA LYS A 115 -11.27 6.65 20.24
C LYS A 115 -9.96 6.06 20.77
N THR A 116 -9.79 4.76 20.57
CA THR A 116 -8.62 3.99 21.04
C THR A 116 -7.31 4.48 20.46
N THR A 117 -7.28 4.86 19.20
CA THR A 117 -6.05 5.36 18.57
C THR A 117 -5.67 6.73 19.14
N VAL A 118 -6.63 7.65 19.23
CA VAL A 118 -6.39 9.01 19.76
C VAL A 118 -6.00 8.97 21.23
N SER A 119 -6.70 8.21 22.07
CA SER A 119 -6.34 8.08 23.49
C SER A 119 -4.93 7.50 23.66
N SER A 120 -4.57 6.50 22.86
CA SER A 120 -3.22 5.89 22.89
C SER A 120 -2.14 6.86 22.42
N LEU A 121 -2.41 7.68 21.40
CA LEU A 121 -1.48 8.71 20.93
C LEU A 121 -1.29 9.80 21.98
N ILE A 122 -2.36 10.26 22.65
CA ILE A 122 -2.25 11.23 23.76
C ILE A 122 -1.43 10.65 24.91
N THR A 123 -1.67 9.40 25.29
CA THR A 123 -0.88 8.71 26.32
C THR A 123 0.59 8.63 25.93
N ALA A 124 0.91 8.28 24.68
CA ALA A 124 2.29 8.23 24.19
C ALA A 124 2.98 9.60 24.22
N ILE A 125 2.29 10.68 23.82
CA ILE A 125 2.82 12.05 23.90
C ILE A 125 3.12 12.44 25.35
N LEU A 126 2.20 12.17 26.28
CA LEU A 126 2.38 12.50 27.70
C LEU A 126 3.53 11.68 28.33
N GLN A 127 3.70 10.41 27.92
CA GLN A 127 4.82 9.57 28.36
C GLN A 127 6.15 10.10 27.84
N GLU A 128 6.23 10.46 26.55
CA GLU A 128 7.43 11.06 25.95
C GLU A 128 7.77 12.43 26.58
N ALA A 129 6.75 13.23 26.90
CA ALA A 129 6.88 14.48 27.64
C ALA A 129 7.19 14.29 29.14
N LYS A 130 7.40 13.04 29.59
CA LYS A 130 7.71 12.66 30.99
C LYS A 130 6.65 13.11 32.00
N LYS A 131 5.40 13.22 31.57
CA LYS A 131 4.24 13.57 32.41
C LYS A 131 3.62 12.36 33.13
N ASN A 132 4.01 11.14 32.75
CA ASN A 132 3.60 9.88 33.39
C ASN A 132 2.09 9.79 33.64
N PRO A 133 1.23 9.72 32.61
CA PRO A 133 -0.22 9.75 32.76
C PRO A 133 -0.79 8.44 33.34
N SER A 134 -1.89 8.54 34.09
CA SER A 134 -2.83 7.44 34.24
C SER A 134 -3.59 7.23 32.92
N PHE A 135 -3.95 6.00 32.58
CA PHE A 135 -4.74 5.73 31.38
C PHE A 135 -5.69 4.54 31.53
N ALA A 136 -6.81 4.57 30.82
CA ALA A 136 -7.77 3.49 30.69
C ALA A 136 -8.34 3.44 29.26
N ILE A 137 -7.83 2.51 28.46
CA ILE A 137 -8.02 2.46 26.99
C ILE A 137 -8.71 1.14 26.59
N GLY A 138 -9.54 1.19 25.56
CA GLY A 138 -10.33 0.08 25.01
C GLY A 138 -9.54 -0.88 24.11
N GLY A 139 -8.21 -0.81 24.12
CA GLY A 139 -7.31 -1.67 23.34
C GLY A 139 -5.97 -1.85 24.05
N LEU A 140 -5.33 -3.00 23.80
CA LEU A 140 -4.03 -3.34 24.40
C LEU A 140 -2.89 -2.69 23.63
N ASN A 141 -1.89 -2.16 24.33
CA ASN A 141 -0.61 -1.77 23.74
C ASN A 141 0.27 -3.01 23.43
N GLN A 142 1.49 -2.80 22.92
CA GLN A 142 2.41 -3.90 22.62
C GLN A 142 2.86 -4.71 23.85
N GLU A 143 2.80 -4.14 25.05
CA GLU A 143 3.09 -4.85 26.31
C GLU A 143 1.91 -5.72 26.79
N GLY A 144 0.77 -5.63 26.10
CA GLY A 144 -0.44 -6.37 26.44
C GLY A 144 -1.20 -5.78 27.63
N ILE A 145 -1.05 -4.47 27.89
CA ILE A 145 -1.81 -3.74 28.91
C ILE A 145 -2.64 -2.62 28.27
N ASN A 146 -3.72 -2.23 28.93
CA ASN A 146 -4.58 -1.14 28.49
C ASN A 146 -4.99 -0.17 29.61
N GLY A 147 -4.41 -0.35 30.80
CA GLY A 147 -4.56 0.58 31.89
C GLY A 147 -3.30 0.63 32.74
N GLY A 148 -3.11 1.76 33.39
CA GLY A 148 -2.01 2.00 34.32
C GLY A 148 -2.23 3.28 35.10
N SER A 149 -1.67 3.36 36.30
CA SER A 149 -1.73 4.59 37.10
C SER A 149 -0.42 5.37 36.98
N GLY A 150 -0.57 6.68 36.78
CA GLY A 150 0.51 7.65 36.78
C GLY A 150 0.20 8.82 37.71
N SER A 151 0.70 10.00 37.36
CA SER A 151 0.53 11.28 38.07
C SER A 151 -0.04 12.35 37.15
N GLU A 152 -0.65 13.38 37.72
CA GLU A 152 -1.10 14.62 37.04
C GLU A 152 -2.24 14.44 36.02
N TYR A 153 -2.13 13.54 35.04
CA TYR A 153 -3.09 13.37 33.93
C TYR A 153 -3.80 12.02 33.97
N PHE A 154 -5.04 11.99 33.48
CA PHE A 154 -5.81 10.76 33.27
C PHE A 154 -6.41 10.71 31.87
N VAL A 155 -5.97 9.79 31.02
CA VAL A 155 -6.45 9.64 29.63
C VAL A 155 -7.40 8.46 29.53
N ALA A 156 -8.62 8.67 29.02
CA ALA A 156 -9.59 7.59 28.87
C ALA A 156 -10.51 7.72 27.66
N GLU A 157 -11.04 6.58 27.25
CA GLU A 157 -12.13 6.53 26.29
C GLU A 157 -13.48 6.71 26.99
N ALA A 158 -14.33 7.58 26.43
CA ALA A 158 -15.73 7.71 26.80
C ALA A 158 -16.60 7.10 25.68
N ASP A 159 -17.39 6.10 26.04
CA ASP A 159 -18.30 5.42 25.12
C ASP A 159 -19.55 6.29 24.91
N GLU A 160 -19.75 6.77 23.69
CA GLU A 160 -20.93 7.52 23.29
C GLU A 160 -22.17 6.63 23.17
N SER A 161 -22.01 5.32 22.98
CA SER A 161 -23.08 4.45 22.53
C SER A 161 -24.08 4.06 23.62
N ASP A 162 -23.65 3.90 24.87
CA ASP A 162 -24.52 3.41 25.97
C ASP A 162 -25.01 4.52 26.93
N GLY A 163 -24.75 5.78 26.57
CA GLY A 163 -25.13 6.95 27.37
C GLY A 163 -24.25 7.18 28.61
N SER A 164 -23.23 6.34 28.85
CA SER A 164 -22.31 6.48 29.99
C SER A 164 -21.49 7.76 29.95
N ILE A 165 -21.32 8.37 28.77
CA ILE A 165 -20.62 9.64 28.60
C ILE A 165 -21.12 10.76 29.52
N ARG A 166 -22.40 10.71 29.93
CA ARG A 166 -23.01 11.68 30.85
C ARG A 166 -22.39 11.67 32.25
N CYS A 167 -21.71 10.60 32.64
CA CYS A 167 -21.03 10.43 33.92
C CYS A 167 -19.72 11.23 34.03
N TYR A 168 -19.20 11.75 32.92
CA TYR A 168 -17.87 12.39 32.88
C TYR A 168 -17.97 13.92 32.85
N THR A 169 -17.06 14.56 33.59
CA THR A 169 -16.81 16.02 33.54
C THR A 169 -15.34 16.22 33.17
N PRO A 170 -14.98 16.07 31.89
CA PRO A 170 -13.58 16.13 31.46
C PRO A 170 -12.96 17.51 31.69
N GLU A 171 -11.67 17.58 31.97
CA GLU A 171 -10.95 18.84 31.91
C GLU A 171 -10.66 19.22 30.46
N PHE A 172 -10.17 18.25 29.68
CA PHE A 172 -10.02 18.33 28.23
C PHE A 172 -10.78 17.19 27.56
N SER A 173 -11.32 17.42 26.37
CA SER A 173 -12.03 16.37 25.63
C SER A 173 -11.71 16.37 24.14
N VAL A 174 -11.90 15.21 23.52
CA VAL A 174 -11.83 15.03 22.06
C VAL A 174 -13.08 14.33 21.56
N ILE A 175 -13.71 14.84 20.51
CA ILE A 175 -14.82 14.20 19.79
C ILE A 175 -14.38 13.95 18.34
N THR A 176 -14.07 12.69 18.01
CA THR A 176 -13.36 12.32 16.76
C THR A 176 -14.23 12.35 15.51
N ASN A 177 -15.47 11.88 15.60
CA ASN A 177 -16.47 11.81 14.53
C ASN A 177 -17.81 11.33 15.11
N ILE A 178 -18.86 11.35 14.28
CA ILE A 178 -20.16 10.78 14.63
C ILE A 178 -20.83 10.16 13.40
N ASP A 179 -21.14 8.87 13.51
CA ASP A 179 -21.83 8.07 12.51
C ASP A 179 -23.18 7.57 13.06
N ASP A 180 -24.02 7.03 12.17
CA ASP A 180 -25.35 6.51 12.49
C ASP A 180 -25.29 5.10 13.10
N GLU A 181 -24.47 4.94 14.12
CA GLU A 181 -24.31 3.69 14.85
C GLU A 181 -25.02 3.74 16.21
N HIS A 182 -25.42 2.57 16.71
CA HIS A 182 -25.96 2.43 18.06
C HIS A 182 -27.20 3.28 18.39
N LEU A 183 -27.92 3.76 17.36
CA LEU A 183 -29.13 4.59 17.52
C LEU A 183 -30.22 3.90 18.35
N SER A 184 -30.23 2.57 18.42
CA SER A 184 -31.14 1.80 19.28
C SER A 184 -31.02 2.15 20.77
N ASN A 185 -29.83 2.56 21.24
CA ASN A 185 -29.61 3.03 22.61
C ASN A 185 -30.16 4.45 22.84
N PHE A 186 -30.55 5.14 21.77
CA PHE A 186 -31.09 6.49 21.73
C PHE A 186 -32.49 6.52 21.09
N GLU A 187 -33.29 5.45 21.25
CA GLU A 187 -34.66 5.35 20.72
C GLU A 187 -34.77 5.48 19.19
N GLY A 188 -33.67 5.25 18.46
CA GLY A 188 -33.57 5.49 17.02
C GLY A 188 -33.37 6.96 16.65
N ASP A 189 -33.32 7.86 17.64
CA ASP A 189 -33.22 9.31 17.44
C ASP A 189 -31.76 9.78 17.51
N ARG A 190 -31.25 10.18 16.34
CA ARG A 190 -29.92 10.77 16.20
C ARG A 190 -29.75 12.08 16.97
N GLU A 191 -30.80 12.88 17.11
CA GLU A 191 -30.71 14.15 17.83
C GLU A 191 -30.44 13.94 19.33
N LEU A 192 -30.90 12.82 19.90
CA LEU A 192 -30.57 12.43 21.27
C LEU A 192 -29.10 12.05 21.44
N LEU A 193 -28.51 11.38 20.44
CA LEU A 193 -27.07 11.08 20.41
C LEU A 193 -26.24 12.38 20.29
N LEU A 194 -26.61 13.28 19.38
CA LEU A 194 -25.95 14.59 19.23
C LEU A 194 -26.10 15.45 20.49
N ALA A 195 -27.27 15.43 21.14
CA ALA A 195 -27.50 16.13 22.39
C ALA A 195 -26.62 15.58 23.53
N SER A 196 -26.37 14.26 23.55
CA SER A 196 -25.45 13.62 24.48
C SER A 196 -24.00 14.10 24.29
N LEU A 197 -23.52 14.18 23.04
CA LEU A 197 -22.20 14.71 22.73
C LEU A 197 -22.09 16.20 23.06
N LYS A 198 -23.15 16.98 22.82
CA LYS A 198 -23.21 18.39 23.19
C LYS A 198 -23.14 18.58 24.71
N ASP A 199 -23.85 17.77 25.48
CA ASP A 199 -23.77 17.77 26.95
C ASP A 199 -22.35 17.46 27.44
N PHE A 200 -21.69 16.46 26.84
CA PHE A 200 -20.30 16.13 27.14
C PHE A 200 -19.32 17.27 26.80
N ALA A 201 -19.46 17.90 25.64
CA ALA A 201 -18.66 19.07 25.26
C ALA A 201 -18.87 20.24 26.23
N LEU A 202 -20.12 20.53 26.61
CA LEU A 202 -20.46 21.59 27.58
C LEU A 202 -19.92 21.32 28.99
N LYS A 203 -19.79 20.05 29.38
CA LYS A 203 -19.17 19.63 30.65
C LYS A 203 -17.64 19.69 30.64
N THR A 204 -17.02 19.94 29.48
CA THR A 204 -15.57 20.08 29.38
C THR A 204 -15.11 21.38 30.04
N GLN A 205 -14.21 21.30 31.01
CA GLN A 205 -13.85 22.45 31.85
C GLN A 205 -12.90 23.44 31.19
N GLN A 206 -11.98 22.97 30.34
CA GLN A 206 -10.97 23.79 29.66
C GLN A 206 -11.23 23.85 28.15
N ILE A 207 -10.84 22.81 27.42
CA ILE A 207 -10.89 22.80 25.95
C ILE A 207 -11.47 21.48 25.44
N CYS A 208 -12.52 21.60 24.63
CA CYS A 208 -13.06 20.52 23.81
C CYS A 208 -12.50 20.65 22.39
N TRP A 209 -11.80 19.61 21.91
CA TRP A 209 -11.41 19.45 20.52
C TRP A 209 -12.42 18.58 19.78
N TYR A 210 -12.83 18.96 18.58
CA TYR A 210 -13.69 18.12 17.75
C TYR A 210 -13.33 18.21 16.27
N ASN A 211 -13.71 17.18 15.52
CA ASN A 211 -13.44 17.13 14.09
C ASN A 211 -14.33 18.15 13.32
N GLY A 212 -13.69 19.20 12.80
CA GLY A 212 -14.35 20.28 12.06
C GLY A 212 -14.78 19.89 10.64
N ASP A 213 -14.27 18.78 10.10
CA ASP A 213 -14.70 18.25 8.81
C ASP A 213 -16.05 17.51 8.92
N CYS A 214 -16.47 17.14 10.13
CA CYS A 214 -17.76 16.51 10.35
C CYS A 214 -18.87 17.57 10.44
N PRO A 215 -19.75 17.70 9.42
CA PRO A 215 -20.73 18.77 9.40
C PRO A 215 -21.72 18.70 10.57
N ARG A 216 -22.02 17.48 11.04
CA ARG A 216 -22.91 17.22 12.17
C ARG A 216 -22.33 17.79 13.46
N LEU A 217 -21.09 17.44 13.79
CA LEU A 217 -20.39 17.97 14.97
C LEU A 217 -20.26 19.50 14.90
N ARG A 218 -19.84 20.00 13.73
CA ARG A 218 -19.66 21.43 13.49
C ARG A 218 -20.94 22.26 13.67
N SER A 219 -22.11 21.66 13.40
CA SER A 219 -23.40 22.33 13.55
C SER A 219 -23.89 22.41 15.00
N CYS A 220 -23.43 21.54 15.91
CA CYS A 220 -24.00 21.40 17.25
C CYS A 220 -23.02 21.66 18.40
N LEU A 221 -21.71 21.63 18.13
CA LEU A 221 -20.64 21.81 19.12
C LEU A 221 -19.97 23.18 19.02
N GLN A 222 -19.35 23.59 20.13
CA GLN A 222 -18.44 24.72 20.23
C GLN A 222 -17.16 24.24 20.88
N GLY A 223 -16.02 24.80 20.49
CA GLY A 223 -14.71 24.34 20.92
C GLY A 223 -13.67 24.52 19.81
N HIS A 224 -12.50 23.94 20.02
CA HIS A 224 -11.40 23.94 19.05
C HIS A 224 -11.62 22.84 18.01
N THR A 225 -11.26 23.11 16.77
CA THR A 225 -11.50 22.23 15.63
C THR A 225 -10.19 21.72 15.02
N PHE A 226 -10.16 20.45 14.67
CA PHE A 226 -9.12 19.87 13.81
C PHE A 226 -9.74 19.29 12.54
N GLY A 227 -9.04 19.37 11.42
CA GLY A 227 -9.56 18.86 10.15
C GLY A 227 -8.79 19.37 8.93
N LEU A 228 -9.23 18.92 7.75
CA LEU A 228 -8.77 19.36 6.43
C LEU A 228 -9.40 20.67 5.98
N ASP A 229 -10.58 21.01 6.48
CA ASP A 229 -11.23 22.25 6.11
C ASP A 229 -10.41 23.44 6.62
N SER A 230 -10.21 24.42 5.73
CA SER A 230 -9.34 25.58 5.98
C SER A 230 -9.75 26.49 7.15
N SER A 231 -10.97 26.30 7.66
CA SER A 231 -11.48 27.03 8.81
C SER A 231 -11.34 26.27 10.14
N CYS A 232 -10.76 25.07 10.13
CA CYS A 232 -10.37 24.37 11.36
C CYS A 232 -9.24 25.12 12.07
N ASP A 233 -9.27 25.16 13.40
CA ASP A 233 -8.23 25.81 14.22
C ASP A 233 -6.87 25.14 14.03
N LEU A 234 -6.84 23.81 14.06
CA LEU A 234 -5.73 22.97 13.64
C LEU A 234 -6.04 22.40 12.25
N HIS A 235 -5.59 23.14 11.24
CA HIS A 235 -5.86 22.86 9.83
C HIS A 235 -4.74 22.02 9.21
N ILE A 236 -5.08 20.82 8.74
CA ILE A 236 -4.18 19.94 7.98
C ILE A 236 -4.04 20.50 6.56
N LEU A 237 -2.87 21.06 6.23
CA LEU A 237 -2.56 21.67 4.94
C LEU A 237 -2.31 20.63 3.85
N SER A 238 -1.66 19.52 4.21
CA SER A 238 -1.33 18.43 3.29
C SER A 238 -1.07 17.15 4.06
N TYR A 239 -1.24 16.01 3.39
CA TYR A 239 -0.79 14.72 3.89
C TYR A 239 -0.36 13.82 2.73
N TYR A 240 0.51 12.88 3.02
CA TYR A 240 0.85 11.78 2.14
C TYR A 240 1.23 10.56 2.97
N GLN A 241 1.12 9.37 2.36
CA GLN A 241 1.54 8.13 2.98
C GLN A 241 2.68 7.55 2.15
N GLU A 242 3.76 7.18 2.83
CA GLU A 242 4.90 6.49 2.23
C GLU A 242 5.09 5.16 2.96
N GLY A 243 4.76 4.06 2.28
CA GLY A 243 4.75 2.73 2.89
C GLY A 243 3.85 2.69 4.13
N TRP A 244 4.45 2.30 5.27
CA TRP A 244 3.77 2.18 6.57
C TRP A 244 3.82 3.45 7.43
N ARG A 245 4.20 4.58 6.83
CA ARG A 245 4.33 5.87 7.50
C ARG A 245 3.42 6.90 6.87
N LEU A 246 2.91 7.77 7.71
CA LEU A 246 2.08 8.89 7.34
C LEU A 246 2.81 10.19 7.67
N TYR A 247 2.74 11.13 6.75
CA TYR A 247 3.27 12.47 6.91
C TYR A 247 2.15 13.47 6.71
N PHE A 248 2.09 14.48 7.58
CA PHE A 248 1.17 15.60 7.38
C PHE A 248 1.78 16.93 7.81
N THR A 249 1.32 18.00 7.18
CA THR A 249 1.64 19.36 7.60
C THR A 249 0.37 20.00 8.16
N ALA A 250 0.47 20.62 9.35
CA ALA A 250 -0.67 21.28 9.99
C ALA A 250 -0.34 22.73 10.39
N LYS A 251 -1.33 23.62 10.37
CA LYS A 251 -1.25 24.99 10.87
C LYS A 251 -2.11 25.14 12.14
N TYR A 252 -1.56 25.72 13.20
CA TYR A 252 -2.29 26.09 14.41
C TYR A 252 -1.75 27.41 14.98
N GLN A 253 -2.63 28.37 15.30
CA GLN A 253 -2.26 29.69 15.84
C GLN A 253 -1.08 30.37 15.11
N ASP A 254 -1.13 30.37 13.76
CA ASP A 254 -0.10 30.90 12.85
C ASP A 254 1.25 30.17 12.81
N VAL A 255 1.42 29.10 13.57
CA VAL A 255 2.57 28.20 13.46
C VAL A 255 2.27 27.07 12.48
N VAL A 256 3.20 26.79 11.56
CA VAL A 256 3.14 25.65 10.63
C VAL A 256 4.05 24.55 11.12
N TYR A 257 3.47 23.38 11.37
CA TYR A 257 4.14 22.15 11.76
C TYR A 257 4.29 21.26 10.53
N ALA A 258 5.41 21.39 9.84
CA ALA A 258 5.69 20.66 8.60
C ALA A 258 6.13 19.20 8.86
N ASP A 259 5.73 18.30 7.95
CA ASP A 259 6.21 16.91 7.88
C ASP A 259 6.18 16.17 9.22
N ILE A 260 5.04 16.22 9.92
CA ILE A 260 4.80 15.42 11.11
C ILE A 260 4.67 13.96 10.68
N GLU A 261 5.68 13.16 11.05
CA GLU A 261 5.71 11.71 10.79
C GLU A 261 4.97 10.94 11.89
N VAL A 262 4.08 10.02 11.47
CA VAL A 262 3.34 9.10 12.34
C VAL A 262 3.54 7.67 11.84
N GLN A 263 3.88 6.74 12.73
CA GLN A 263 3.97 5.29 12.43
C GLN A 263 2.57 4.62 12.37
N LEU A 264 1.68 5.19 11.57
CA LEU A 264 0.34 4.69 11.27
C LEU A 264 0.05 4.93 9.78
N VAL A 265 -1.02 4.31 9.26
CA VAL A 265 -1.43 4.45 7.85
C VAL A 265 -2.89 4.87 7.74
N GLY A 266 -3.25 5.50 6.61
CA GLY A 266 -4.62 5.91 6.30
C GLY A 266 -4.97 7.32 6.79
N MET A 267 -5.81 8.00 6.01
CA MET A 267 -6.22 9.39 6.25
C MET A 267 -6.89 9.61 7.62
N HIS A 268 -7.68 8.63 8.08
CA HIS A 268 -8.29 8.69 9.41
C HIS A 268 -7.24 8.81 10.54
N ASN A 269 -6.03 8.27 10.35
CA ASN A 269 -4.95 8.42 11.32
C ASN A 269 -4.23 9.77 11.25
N VAL A 270 -4.34 10.52 10.14
CA VAL A 270 -3.96 11.95 10.12
C VAL A 270 -4.86 12.71 11.08
N LEU A 271 -6.17 12.52 10.97
CA LEU A 271 -7.16 13.17 11.85
C LEU A 271 -6.97 12.74 13.31
N ASN A 272 -6.71 11.46 13.57
CA ASN A 272 -6.44 10.97 14.92
C ASN A 272 -5.16 11.60 15.51
N ALA A 273 -4.08 11.68 14.73
CA ALA A 273 -2.83 12.33 15.15
C ALA A 273 -3.02 13.83 15.36
N ALA A 274 -3.75 14.50 14.48
CA ALA A 274 -4.12 15.92 14.61
C ALA A 274 -4.92 16.19 15.88
N ALA A 275 -5.87 15.32 16.23
CA ALA A 275 -6.64 15.41 17.47
C ALA A 275 -5.75 15.26 18.72
N ALA A 276 -4.86 14.27 18.73
CA ALA A 276 -3.90 14.07 19.81
C ALA A 276 -2.91 15.24 19.94
N MET A 277 -2.46 15.78 18.81
CA MET A 277 -1.62 16.97 18.74
C MET A 277 -2.34 18.21 19.27
N GLY A 278 -3.62 18.41 18.95
CA GLY A 278 -4.43 19.52 19.49
C GLY A 278 -4.47 19.51 21.02
N ILE A 279 -4.67 18.33 21.63
CA ILE A 279 -4.60 18.17 23.09
C ILE A 279 -3.19 18.51 23.61
N ALA A 280 -2.14 17.95 22.99
CA ALA A 280 -0.77 18.19 23.43
C ALA A 280 -0.38 19.68 23.39
N LEU A 281 -0.73 20.38 22.30
CA LEU A 281 -0.52 21.82 22.16
C LEU A 281 -1.33 22.63 23.18
N SER A 282 -2.56 22.20 23.48
CA SER A 282 -3.40 22.84 24.52
C SER A 282 -2.79 22.73 25.92
N LEU A 283 -2.05 21.65 26.18
CA LEU A 283 -1.33 21.41 27.42
C LEU A 283 0.07 22.07 27.45
N GLY A 284 0.47 22.74 26.38
CA GLY A 284 1.80 23.36 26.26
C GLY A 284 2.95 22.36 26.13
N ILE A 285 2.68 21.15 25.59
CA ILE A 285 3.72 20.15 25.33
C ILE A 285 4.54 20.58 24.10
N ASP A 286 5.87 20.47 24.22
CA ASP A 286 6.80 20.82 23.17
C ASP A 286 6.64 19.96 21.91
N GLU A 287 6.82 20.58 20.74
CA GLU A 287 6.72 19.92 19.43
C GLU A 287 7.66 18.70 19.31
N GLY A 288 8.85 18.76 19.89
CA GLY A 288 9.82 17.67 19.86
C GLY A 288 9.27 16.40 20.53
N ALA A 289 8.57 16.53 21.66
CA ALA A 289 7.93 15.41 22.33
C ALA A 289 6.77 14.83 21.51
N ILE A 290 5.96 15.67 20.85
CA ILE A 290 4.88 15.22 19.96
C ILE A 290 5.47 14.41 18.80
N ARG A 291 6.50 14.94 18.12
CA ARG A 291 7.16 14.26 16.99
C ARG A 291 7.81 12.95 17.40
N ASN A 292 8.48 12.89 18.55
CA ASN A 292 9.10 11.66 19.04
C ASN A 292 8.05 10.60 19.39
N ALA A 293 6.96 11.00 20.05
CA ALA A 293 5.86 10.09 20.39
C ALA A 293 5.22 9.50 19.13
N PHE A 294 4.95 10.30 18.11
CA PHE A 294 4.39 9.82 16.85
C PHE A 294 5.35 8.92 16.06
N ARG A 295 6.65 9.23 16.05
CA ARG A 295 7.68 8.38 15.44
C ARG A 295 7.91 7.07 16.19
N GLY A 296 7.72 7.06 17.51
CA GLY A 296 7.87 5.89 18.38
C GLY A 296 6.58 5.09 18.59
N PHE A 297 5.43 5.56 18.07
CA PHE A 297 4.15 4.93 18.32
C PHE A 297 4.07 3.54 17.67
N SER A 298 4.00 2.49 18.48
CA SER A 298 4.01 1.11 18.01
C SER A 298 2.63 0.54 17.66
N GLY A 299 1.60 1.39 17.66
CA GLY A 299 0.23 0.99 17.39
C GLY A 299 -0.48 0.35 18.59
N VAL A 300 -1.74 -0.04 18.34
CA VAL A 300 -2.60 -0.74 19.30
C VAL A 300 -2.85 -2.14 18.75
N GLN A 301 -2.86 -3.16 19.61
CA GLN A 301 -3.17 -4.52 19.19
C GLN A 301 -4.52 -4.57 18.47
N ARG A 302 -4.59 -5.41 17.44
CA ARG A 302 -5.77 -5.57 16.57
C ARG A 302 -6.18 -4.30 15.79
N ARG A 303 -5.38 -3.23 15.75
CA ARG A 303 -5.61 -2.05 14.91
C ARG A 303 -4.54 -1.98 13.82
N LEU A 304 -4.78 -2.75 12.76
CA LEU A 304 -3.84 -3.05 11.67
C LEU A 304 -2.45 -3.52 12.17
N GLN A 305 -2.47 -4.51 13.05
CA GLN A 305 -1.28 -5.09 13.65
C GLN A 305 -0.63 -6.12 12.72
N ARG A 306 0.68 -6.01 12.47
CA ARG A 306 1.45 -7.08 11.82
C ARG A 306 1.59 -8.29 12.77
N LYS A 307 1.19 -9.48 12.31
CA LYS A 307 1.14 -10.71 13.12
C LYS A 307 2.29 -11.68 12.86
N ASN A 308 2.94 -11.57 11.70
CA ASN A 308 4.05 -12.40 11.28
C ASN A 308 5.36 -11.60 11.24
N SER A 309 6.49 -12.29 11.37
CA SER A 309 7.83 -11.71 11.18
C SER A 309 8.42 -11.99 9.80
N SER A 310 7.70 -12.73 8.95
CA SER A 310 8.15 -13.05 7.60
C SER A 310 8.26 -11.81 6.73
N GLU A 311 9.37 -11.69 6.00
CA GLU A 311 9.56 -10.65 4.97
C GLU A 311 9.01 -11.08 3.60
N THR A 312 8.66 -12.37 3.44
CA THR A 312 8.18 -12.91 2.16
C THR A 312 6.71 -12.67 1.90
N PHE A 313 5.88 -12.56 2.94
CA PHE A 313 4.48 -12.17 2.86
C PHE A 313 4.09 -11.40 4.12
N LEU A 314 3.00 -10.63 4.06
CA LEU A 314 2.51 -9.89 5.23
C LEU A 314 1.21 -10.52 5.73
N PHE A 315 1.09 -10.67 7.05
CA PHE A 315 -0.17 -10.98 7.71
C PHE A 315 -0.51 -9.87 8.69
N LEU A 316 -1.60 -9.16 8.41
CA LEU A 316 -2.10 -8.03 9.17
C LEU A 316 -3.44 -8.38 9.80
N GLU A 317 -3.68 -7.90 11.02
CA GLU A 317 -4.93 -8.07 11.75
C GLU A 317 -5.56 -6.73 12.07
N ASP A 318 -6.84 -6.56 11.73
CA ASP A 318 -7.63 -5.40 12.10
C ASP A 318 -9.01 -5.79 12.67
N TYR A 319 -9.43 -5.08 13.71
CA TYR A 319 -10.74 -5.17 14.34
C TYR A 319 -11.86 -4.57 13.48
N ALA A 320 -11.52 -3.85 12.41
CA ALA A 320 -12.44 -3.29 11.44
C ALA A 320 -13.55 -4.30 11.07
N HIS A 321 -14.79 -3.91 11.33
CA HIS A 321 -15.96 -4.77 11.14
C HIS A 321 -17.15 -4.01 10.56
N HIS A 322 -17.16 -2.68 10.63
CA HIS A 322 -18.11 -1.83 9.89
C HIS A 322 -17.60 -1.55 8.46
N PRO A 323 -18.47 -1.39 7.43
CA PRO A 323 -18.04 -1.14 6.05
C PRO A 323 -17.05 0.02 5.87
N SER A 324 -17.25 1.14 6.59
CA SER A 324 -16.36 2.31 6.51
C SER A 324 -14.97 2.01 7.09
N GLU A 325 -14.89 1.28 8.20
CA GLU A 325 -13.63 0.84 8.79
C GLU A 325 -12.87 -0.10 7.84
N ILE A 326 -13.58 -1.09 7.27
CA ILE A 326 -13.00 -2.06 6.35
C ILE A 326 -12.41 -1.35 5.12
N SER A 327 -13.18 -0.45 4.51
CA SER A 327 -12.72 0.32 3.35
C SER A 327 -11.52 1.20 3.69
N CYS A 328 -11.57 1.90 4.83
CA CYS A 328 -10.44 2.70 5.31
C CYS A 328 -9.17 1.85 5.53
N THR A 329 -9.29 0.69 6.17
CA THR A 329 -8.17 -0.22 6.42
C THR A 329 -7.59 -0.74 5.11
N LEU A 330 -8.42 -1.27 4.21
CA LEU A 330 -7.95 -1.83 2.93
C LEU A 330 -7.32 -0.76 2.04
N ARG A 331 -7.88 0.46 2.01
CA ARG A 331 -7.30 1.60 1.29
C ARG A 331 -5.93 1.98 1.85
N ALA A 332 -5.79 2.03 3.17
CA ALA A 332 -4.52 2.34 3.84
C ALA A 332 -3.45 1.28 3.54
N VAL A 333 -3.84 -0.01 3.57
CA VAL A 333 -2.96 -1.13 3.21
C VAL A 333 -2.56 -1.04 1.73
N ARG A 334 -3.50 -0.81 0.81
CA ARG A 334 -3.22 -0.66 -0.62
C ARG A 334 -2.18 0.42 -0.89
N THR A 335 -2.33 1.59 -0.28
CA THR A 335 -1.35 2.67 -0.40
C THR A 335 0.02 2.27 0.15
N ALA A 336 0.07 1.47 1.23
CA ALA A 336 1.33 1.01 1.83
C ALA A 336 2.06 -0.05 0.99
N VAL A 337 1.31 -0.95 0.34
CA VAL A 337 1.87 -2.16 -0.30
C VAL A 337 1.90 -2.10 -1.83
N GLY A 338 1.36 -1.04 -2.43
CA GLY A 338 1.34 -0.84 -3.87
C GLY A 338 0.53 -1.93 -4.58
N GLN A 339 1.12 -2.56 -5.59
CA GLN A 339 0.44 -3.57 -6.44
C GLN A 339 0.48 -5.00 -5.90
N ARG A 340 1.03 -5.22 -4.69
CA ARG A 340 1.00 -6.53 -4.04
C ARG A 340 -0.42 -7.04 -3.90
N ARG A 341 -0.61 -8.35 -4.03
CA ARG A 341 -1.94 -8.97 -3.93
C ARG A 341 -2.47 -8.88 -2.51
N ILE A 342 -3.59 -8.19 -2.32
CA ILE A 342 -4.28 -8.08 -1.02
C ILE A 342 -5.36 -9.15 -0.93
N LEU A 343 -5.19 -10.06 0.04
CA LEU A 343 -6.18 -11.07 0.41
C LEU A 343 -6.91 -10.61 1.68
N ALA A 344 -8.14 -10.10 1.52
CA ALA A 344 -8.98 -9.69 2.63
C ALA A 344 -9.72 -10.90 3.22
N ILE A 345 -9.41 -11.27 4.45
CA ILE A 345 -9.99 -12.43 5.13
C ILE A 345 -11.01 -11.88 6.13
N TYR A 346 -12.30 -12.03 5.84
CA TYR A 346 -13.35 -11.29 6.54
C TYR A 346 -14.30 -12.22 7.30
N GLN A 347 -14.40 -11.98 8.61
CA GLN A 347 -15.41 -12.57 9.49
C GLN A 347 -16.36 -11.45 9.97
N PRO A 348 -17.63 -11.42 9.50
CA PRO A 348 -18.60 -10.48 10.03
C PRO A 348 -18.81 -10.67 11.54
N HIS A 349 -19.12 -9.59 12.24
CA HIS A 349 -19.33 -9.61 13.68
C HIS A 349 -20.76 -9.16 14.01
N ARG A 350 -21.53 -10.04 14.67
CA ARG A 350 -22.97 -9.93 14.99
C ARG A 350 -23.89 -10.00 13.76
N PHE A 351 -24.99 -10.72 13.91
CA PHE A 351 -26.04 -10.84 12.90
C PHE A 351 -26.82 -9.54 12.74
N SER A 352 -27.13 -8.88 13.87
CA SER A 352 -27.79 -7.57 13.90
C SER A 352 -27.07 -6.53 13.03
N ARG A 353 -25.74 -6.42 13.19
CA ARG A 353 -24.90 -5.50 12.44
C ARG A 353 -24.79 -5.84 10.96
N LEU A 354 -24.61 -7.14 10.65
CA LEU A 354 -24.57 -7.56 9.26
C LEU A 354 -25.88 -7.21 8.53
N ARG A 355 -27.02 -7.37 9.21
CA ARG A 355 -28.33 -6.97 8.69
C ARG A 355 -28.50 -5.46 8.55
N GLU A 356 -28.05 -4.67 9.52
CA GLU A 356 -28.10 -3.20 9.47
C GLU A 356 -27.27 -2.63 8.32
N CYS A 357 -26.12 -3.24 8.01
CA CYS A 357 -25.17 -2.72 7.02
C CYS A 357 -25.13 -3.54 5.71
N ILE A 358 -26.11 -4.43 5.48
CA ILE A 358 -26.08 -5.42 4.39
C ILE A 358 -25.88 -4.79 3.01
N ASP A 359 -26.45 -3.61 2.78
CA ASP A 359 -26.37 -2.89 1.51
C ASP A 359 -25.03 -2.15 1.32
N SER A 360 -24.32 -1.83 2.41
CA SER A 360 -23.06 -1.07 2.36
C SER A 360 -21.83 -1.99 2.35
N PHE A 361 -21.94 -3.19 2.94
CA PHE A 361 -20.85 -4.16 3.04
C PHE A 361 -20.24 -4.57 1.70
N PRO A 362 -21.03 -4.89 0.66
CA PRO A 362 -20.50 -5.35 -0.62
C PRO A 362 -19.45 -4.41 -1.23
N SER A 363 -19.65 -3.11 -1.09
CA SER A 363 -18.77 -2.08 -1.67
C SER A 363 -17.49 -1.80 -0.87
N ALA A 364 -17.34 -2.34 0.35
CA ALA A 364 -16.24 -2.01 1.27
C ALA A 364 -14.88 -2.60 0.86
N PHE A 365 -14.85 -3.57 -0.06
CA PHE A 365 -13.68 -4.39 -0.38
C PHE A 365 -12.91 -3.97 -1.64
N LYS A 366 -13.24 -2.83 -2.26
CA LYS A 366 -12.72 -2.39 -3.58
C LYS A 366 -11.19 -2.32 -3.70
N ASP A 367 -10.48 -2.06 -2.60
CA ASP A 367 -9.01 -1.98 -2.59
C ASP A 367 -8.32 -3.36 -2.42
N ALA A 368 -9.08 -4.44 -2.18
CA ALA A 368 -8.58 -5.82 -2.13
C ALA A 368 -8.48 -6.46 -3.53
N ASP A 369 -7.68 -7.53 -3.65
CA ASP A 369 -7.60 -8.32 -4.87
C ASP A 369 -8.44 -9.59 -4.83
N GLU A 370 -8.66 -10.11 -3.63
CA GLU A 370 -9.53 -11.24 -3.34
C GLU A 370 -10.06 -11.13 -1.91
N VAL A 371 -11.29 -11.58 -1.70
CA VAL A 371 -11.97 -11.64 -0.40
C VAL A 371 -12.28 -13.09 -0.05
N LEU A 372 -11.87 -13.52 1.14
CA LEU A 372 -12.27 -14.79 1.73
C LEU A 372 -13.28 -14.50 2.84
N LEU A 373 -14.55 -14.78 2.58
CA LEU A 373 -15.66 -14.58 3.51
C LEU A 373 -15.87 -15.83 4.36
N THR A 374 -15.99 -15.67 5.67
CA THR A 374 -16.35 -16.76 6.59
C THR A 374 -17.61 -16.42 7.40
N GLU A 375 -18.11 -17.38 8.19
CA GLU A 375 -19.37 -17.26 8.91
C GLU A 375 -19.35 -16.15 9.96
N VAL A 376 -20.51 -15.55 10.25
CA VAL A 376 -20.67 -14.50 11.27
C VAL A 376 -20.20 -15.00 12.63
N TYR A 377 -19.35 -14.24 13.30
CA TYR A 377 -19.13 -14.39 14.73
C TYR A 377 -20.29 -13.76 15.51
N SER A 378 -21.15 -14.59 16.10
CA SER A 378 -22.43 -14.15 16.68
C SER A 378 -22.29 -13.22 17.88
N ALA A 379 -21.18 -13.30 18.61
CA ALA A 379 -20.95 -12.59 19.88
C ALA A 379 -22.12 -12.75 20.89
N GLY A 380 -22.77 -13.92 20.89
CA GLY A 380 -23.89 -14.25 21.78
C GLY A 380 -25.29 -14.00 21.22
N GLU A 381 -25.42 -13.45 20.01
CA GLU A 381 -26.70 -13.34 19.31
C GLU A 381 -27.22 -14.71 18.83
N GLU A 382 -28.55 -14.84 18.73
CA GLU A 382 -29.16 -15.99 18.09
C GLU A 382 -28.75 -16.05 16.62
N ALA A 383 -28.47 -17.25 16.13
CA ALA A 383 -28.06 -17.43 14.74
C ALA A 383 -29.21 -17.09 13.79
N GLU A 384 -28.91 -16.28 12.76
CA GLU A 384 -29.83 -16.00 11.65
C GLU A 384 -29.45 -16.85 10.42
N ASP A 385 -30.44 -17.16 9.58
CA ASP A 385 -30.20 -17.87 8.33
C ASP A 385 -29.65 -16.92 7.27
N ILE A 386 -28.32 -16.97 7.06
CA ILE A 386 -27.60 -16.15 6.10
C ILE A 386 -27.05 -17.02 4.98
N SER A 387 -27.41 -16.67 3.75
CA SER A 387 -26.76 -17.24 2.56
C SER A 387 -25.41 -16.55 2.31
N TYR A 388 -24.34 -17.11 2.87
CA TYR A 388 -22.97 -16.58 2.66
C TYR A 388 -22.54 -16.60 1.19
N GLN A 389 -23.09 -17.50 0.38
CA GLN A 389 -22.89 -17.52 -1.07
C GLN A 389 -23.44 -16.26 -1.73
N LYS A 390 -24.69 -15.87 -1.41
CA LYS A 390 -25.28 -14.61 -1.91
C LYS A 390 -24.53 -13.38 -1.44
N LEU A 391 -24.06 -13.39 -0.18
CA LEU A 391 -23.24 -12.29 0.34
C LEU A 391 -21.91 -12.19 -0.42
N ALA A 392 -21.25 -13.33 -0.69
CA ALA A 392 -20.03 -13.36 -1.49
C ALA A 392 -20.28 -12.86 -2.93
N GLU A 393 -21.37 -13.29 -3.57
CA GLU A 393 -21.77 -12.82 -4.90
C GLU A 393 -22.01 -11.30 -4.92
N ALA A 394 -22.73 -10.76 -3.93
CA ALA A 394 -22.97 -9.32 -3.81
C ALA A 394 -21.66 -8.55 -3.63
N ILE A 395 -20.79 -8.99 -2.70
CA ILE A 395 -19.45 -8.42 -2.54
C ILE A 395 -18.71 -8.43 -3.88
N SER A 396 -18.73 -9.55 -4.60
CA SER A 396 -18.05 -9.66 -5.88
C SER A 396 -18.55 -8.69 -6.94
N GLN A 397 -19.87 -8.52 -7.05
CA GLN A 397 -20.47 -7.64 -8.04
C GLN A 397 -20.22 -6.17 -7.74
N GLU A 398 -20.34 -5.74 -6.48
CA GLU A 398 -20.24 -4.32 -6.12
C GLU A 398 -18.81 -3.82 -5.88
N SER A 399 -17.91 -4.70 -5.41
CA SER A 399 -16.50 -4.34 -5.25
C SER A 399 -15.65 -4.63 -6.49
N ILE A 400 -16.15 -5.43 -7.44
CA ILE A 400 -15.38 -5.92 -8.60
C ILE A 400 -14.13 -6.72 -8.13
N VAL A 401 -14.32 -7.52 -7.08
CA VAL A 401 -13.30 -8.35 -6.45
C VAL A 401 -13.79 -9.79 -6.34
N LYS A 402 -12.94 -10.78 -6.61
CA LYS A 402 -13.32 -12.18 -6.38
C LYS A 402 -13.57 -12.40 -4.90
N CYS A 403 -14.77 -12.86 -4.53
CA CYS A 403 -15.14 -13.19 -3.16
C CYS A 403 -15.55 -14.66 -3.09
N THR A 404 -14.93 -15.41 -2.19
CA THR A 404 -15.23 -16.83 -2.00
C THR A 404 -15.62 -17.05 -0.54
N HIS A 405 -16.77 -17.70 -0.32
CA HIS A 405 -17.15 -18.17 1.01
C HIS A 405 -16.33 -19.41 1.37
N ILE A 406 -15.66 -19.38 2.52
CA ILE A 406 -14.88 -20.48 3.07
C ILE A 406 -15.30 -20.68 4.54
N PRO A 407 -15.76 -21.87 4.92
CA PRO A 407 -16.08 -22.17 6.31
C PRO A 407 -14.88 -21.92 7.24
N PHE A 408 -15.12 -21.36 8.43
CA PHE A 408 -14.06 -20.92 9.36
C PHE A 408 -13.07 -22.03 9.70
N HIS A 409 -13.58 -23.26 9.85
CA HIS A 409 -12.78 -24.43 10.18
C HIS A 409 -11.87 -24.91 9.03
N GLU A 410 -12.14 -24.50 7.78
CA GLU A 410 -11.31 -24.80 6.60
C GLU A 410 -10.37 -23.64 6.24
N LEU A 411 -10.64 -22.45 6.76
CA LEU A 411 -9.98 -21.20 6.37
C LEU A 411 -8.46 -21.23 6.54
N GLN A 412 -7.95 -21.79 7.64
CA GLN A 412 -6.51 -21.96 7.85
C GLN A 412 -5.88 -22.82 6.73
N ARG A 413 -6.46 -24.00 6.44
CA ARG A 413 -5.94 -24.92 5.42
C ARG A 413 -5.96 -24.28 4.04
N HIS A 414 -7.02 -23.55 3.72
CA HIS A 414 -7.12 -22.82 2.47
C HIS A 414 -5.98 -21.80 2.32
N LEU A 415 -5.75 -20.99 3.36
CA LEU A 415 -4.68 -19.99 3.37
C LEU A 415 -3.29 -20.63 3.20
N GLU A 416 -2.99 -21.71 3.92
CA GLU A 416 -1.73 -22.45 3.80
C GLU A 416 -1.49 -22.99 2.38
N GLN A 417 -2.57 -23.27 1.63
CA GLN A 417 -2.51 -23.76 0.25
C GLN A 417 -2.50 -22.66 -0.81
N SER A 418 -2.94 -21.45 -0.47
CA SER A 418 -3.16 -20.37 -1.44
C SER A 418 -2.17 -19.21 -1.34
N ILE A 419 -1.61 -18.95 -0.15
CA ILE A 419 -0.69 -17.83 0.09
C ILE A 419 0.63 -18.08 -0.63
N ARG A 420 1.06 -17.08 -1.39
CA ARG A 420 2.34 -17.05 -2.10
C ARG A 420 3.20 -15.90 -1.58
N VAL A 421 4.47 -15.91 -1.94
CA VAL A 421 5.36 -14.79 -1.70
C VAL A 421 4.78 -13.50 -2.32
N HIS A 422 5.07 -12.36 -1.70
CA HIS A 422 4.48 -11.03 -1.95
C HIS A 422 3.03 -10.84 -1.53
N ASP A 423 2.28 -11.85 -1.13
CA ASP A 423 0.89 -11.66 -0.69
C ASP A 423 0.81 -10.78 0.57
N VAL A 424 -0.31 -10.08 0.71
CA VAL A 424 -0.67 -9.27 1.88
C VAL A 424 -2.02 -9.76 2.37
N CYS A 425 -2.01 -10.56 3.43
CA CYS A 425 -3.22 -11.05 4.09
C CYS A 425 -3.68 -10.02 5.12
N VAL A 426 -4.97 -9.67 5.10
CA VAL A 426 -5.58 -8.75 6.07
C VAL A 426 -6.79 -9.46 6.69
N SER A 427 -6.66 -9.93 7.92
CA SER A 427 -7.79 -10.49 8.65
C SER A 427 -8.61 -9.37 9.30
N LEU A 428 -9.89 -9.31 8.94
CA LEU A 428 -10.84 -8.27 9.33
C LEU A 428 -11.94 -8.89 10.19
N GLY A 429 -12.10 -8.41 11.41
CA GLY A 429 -13.23 -8.76 12.26
C GLY A 429 -12.91 -8.75 13.76
N ALA A 430 -13.97 -8.63 14.55
CA ALA A 430 -13.89 -8.54 16.00
C ALA A 430 -13.91 -9.91 16.73
N GLY A 431 -14.18 -11.00 16.02
CA GLY A 431 -14.34 -12.36 16.56
C GLY A 431 -13.05 -13.16 16.75
N ASN A 432 -13.18 -14.48 16.65
CA ASN A 432 -12.09 -15.44 16.83
C ASN A 432 -11.14 -15.55 15.62
N ILE A 433 -11.35 -14.74 14.57
CA ILE A 433 -10.46 -14.64 13.42
C ILE A 433 -9.02 -14.25 13.78
N VAL A 434 -8.80 -13.58 14.92
CA VAL A 434 -7.47 -13.29 15.51
C VAL A 434 -6.55 -14.53 15.58
N ASN A 435 -7.14 -15.71 15.77
CA ASN A 435 -6.40 -16.96 15.89
C ASN A 435 -5.69 -17.35 14.59
N LEU A 436 -6.15 -16.88 13.42
CA LEU A 436 -5.48 -17.17 12.15
C LEU A 436 -4.09 -16.54 12.09
N GLY A 437 -3.97 -15.27 12.51
CA GLY A 437 -2.69 -14.57 12.51
C GLY A 437 -1.69 -15.18 13.51
N GLU A 438 -2.17 -15.78 14.60
CA GLU A 438 -1.30 -16.52 15.53
C GLU A 438 -0.78 -17.83 14.92
N LYS A 439 -1.65 -18.57 14.23
CA LYS A 439 -1.29 -19.84 13.58
C LYS A 439 -0.39 -19.67 12.36
N LEU A 440 -0.55 -18.56 11.63
CA LEU A 440 0.23 -18.24 10.43
C LEU A 440 1.43 -17.33 10.70
N ARG A 441 1.79 -17.10 11.98
CA ARG A 441 2.89 -16.21 12.37
C ARG A 441 4.23 -16.61 11.75
N ASP A 442 4.54 -17.90 11.78
CA ASP A 442 5.80 -18.48 11.32
C ASP A 442 5.63 -19.27 10.01
N PHE A 443 4.52 -19.07 9.29
CA PHE A 443 4.22 -19.75 8.04
C PHE A 443 5.21 -19.33 6.92
N GLU A 444 5.68 -20.29 6.14
CA GLU A 444 6.47 -20.03 4.93
C GLU A 444 5.57 -20.16 3.69
N PRO A 445 5.37 -19.08 2.91
CA PRO A 445 4.49 -19.10 1.76
C PRO A 445 5.10 -19.84 0.56
N GLN A 446 4.26 -20.19 -0.41
CA GLN A 446 4.72 -20.79 -1.66
C GLN A 446 5.59 -19.79 -2.44
N LYS A 447 6.79 -20.22 -2.84
CA LYS A 447 7.64 -19.47 -3.77
C LYS A 447 6.99 -19.37 -5.14
N LEU A 448 7.39 -18.35 -5.89
CA LEU A 448 7.03 -18.23 -7.30
C LEU A 448 8.10 -18.87 -8.18
N HIS A 449 7.69 -19.71 -9.13
CA HIS A 449 8.59 -20.26 -10.14
C HIS A 449 8.74 -19.27 -11.30
N LEU A 450 9.90 -18.60 -11.37
CA LEU A 450 10.25 -17.62 -12.39
C LEU A 450 10.90 -18.29 -13.61
N GLY A 451 10.40 -17.99 -14.82
CA GLY A 451 11.06 -18.31 -16.08
C GLY A 451 11.79 -17.09 -16.65
N ILE A 452 13.12 -17.09 -16.69
CA ILE A 452 13.90 -16.01 -17.32
C ILE A 452 14.17 -16.38 -18.77
N ILE A 453 13.71 -15.54 -19.70
CA ILE A 453 13.98 -15.69 -21.13
C ILE A 453 15.01 -14.65 -21.54
N CYS A 454 16.10 -15.05 -22.19
CA CYS A 454 17.15 -14.14 -22.66
C CYS A 454 17.80 -14.60 -23.98
N GLY A 455 18.75 -13.82 -24.47
CA GLY A 455 19.37 -13.94 -25.78
C GLY A 455 18.54 -13.29 -26.88
N GLY A 456 18.09 -14.11 -27.83
CA GLY A 456 17.30 -13.70 -28.98
C GLY A 456 18.14 -13.51 -30.24
N LYS A 457 17.44 -13.25 -31.34
CA LYS A 457 18.02 -13.07 -32.69
C LYS A 457 18.60 -11.69 -32.94
N SER A 458 18.37 -10.77 -32.00
CA SER A 458 18.84 -9.39 -32.07
C SER A 458 20.38 -9.33 -32.07
N CYS A 459 20.92 -8.24 -32.62
CA CYS A 459 22.33 -7.89 -32.46
C CYS A 459 22.72 -7.68 -30.99
N GLU A 460 21.74 -7.38 -30.12
CA GLU A 460 21.89 -7.15 -28.68
C GLU A 460 21.82 -8.45 -27.84
N HIS A 461 21.93 -9.62 -28.48
CA HIS A 461 21.92 -10.95 -27.84
C HIS A 461 22.83 -11.02 -26.61
N GLU A 462 24.08 -10.55 -26.73
CA GLU A 462 25.07 -10.61 -25.64
C GLU A 462 24.67 -9.74 -24.44
N ILE A 463 24.15 -8.53 -24.71
CA ILE A 463 23.66 -7.63 -23.67
C ILE A 463 22.46 -8.24 -22.96
N SER A 464 21.57 -8.92 -23.69
CA SER A 464 20.42 -9.62 -23.14
C SER A 464 20.85 -10.74 -22.18
N VAL A 465 21.83 -11.55 -22.56
CA VAL A 465 22.39 -12.59 -21.68
C VAL A 465 23.08 -11.98 -20.46
N LEU A 466 23.82 -10.88 -20.60
CA LEU A 466 24.47 -10.19 -19.49
C LEU A 466 23.45 -9.58 -18.50
N SER A 467 22.39 -8.96 -19.01
CA SER A 467 21.27 -8.45 -18.22
C SER A 467 20.61 -9.57 -17.42
N ALA A 468 20.32 -10.70 -18.05
CA ALA A 468 19.71 -11.86 -17.40
C ALA A 468 20.63 -12.46 -16.31
N LYS A 469 21.94 -12.56 -16.58
CA LYS A 469 22.94 -12.97 -15.58
C LYS A 469 22.95 -12.05 -14.37
N ASN A 470 22.92 -10.74 -14.59
CA ASN A 470 22.93 -9.77 -13.50
C ASN A 470 21.67 -9.86 -12.63
N ILE A 471 20.49 -9.96 -13.25
CA ILE A 471 19.24 -10.15 -12.51
C ILE A 471 19.28 -11.46 -11.72
N ALA A 472 19.71 -12.56 -12.35
CA ALA A 472 19.78 -13.86 -11.71
C ALA A 472 20.66 -13.87 -10.43
N LYS A 473 21.74 -13.07 -10.39
CA LYS A 473 22.59 -12.92 -9.20
C LYS A 473 21.87 -12.29 -8.01
N HIS A 474 20.86 -11.44 -8.27
CA HIS A 474 20.16 -10.66 -7.25
C HIS A 474 18.78 -11.24 -6.89
N LEU A 475 18.38 -12.36 -7.49
CA LEU A 475 17.13 -13.03 -7.14
C LEU A 475 17.23 -13.70 -5.78
N SER A 476 16.26 -13.40 -4.92
CA SER A 476 16.17 -14.00 -3.59
C SER A 476 15.63 -15.42 -3.65
N LYS A 477 16.45 -16.37 -3.18
CA LYS A 477 16.07 -17.80 -3.09
C LYS A 477 14.92 -18.06 -2.14
N SER A 478 14.59 -17.11 -1.26
CA SER A 478 13.43 -17.19 -0.38
C SER A 478 12.12 -16.89 -1.10
N PHE A 479 12.18 -16.19 -2.24
CA PHE A 479 11.01 -15.80 -3.03
C PHE A 479 10.82 -16.65 -4.28
N TYR A 480 11.92 -17.03 -4.93
CA TYR A 480 11.87 -17.59 -6.27
C TYR A 480 12.60 -18.92 -6.41
N ASP A 481 11.96 -19.84 -7.13
CA ASP A 481 12.63 -20.89 -7.88
C ASP A 481 12.78 -20.40 -9.33
N VAL A 482 13.89 -20.73 -10.01
CA VAL A 482 14.22 -20.11 -11.30
C VAL A 482 14.51 -21.17 -12.36
N SER A 483 13.99 -20.95 -13.56
CA SER A 483 14.37 -21.68 -14.77
C SER A 483 14.80 -20.72 -15.86
N TYR A 484 15.85 -21.09 -16.60
CA TYR A 484 16.44 -20.26 -17.64
C TYR A 484 16.10 -20.82 -19.02
N PHE A 485 15.75 -19.91 -19.92
CA PHE A 485 15.43 -20.18 -21.32
C PHE A 485 16.28 -19.25 -22.19
N LEU A 486 17.27 -19.81 -22.87
CA LEU A 486 18.12 -19.09 -23.81
C LEU A 486 17.55 -19.24 -25.22
N ILE A 487 17.47 -18.13 -25.95
CA ILE A 487 17.17 -18.12 -27.39
C ILE A 487 18.47 -17.79 -28.13
N THR A 488 18.92 -18.67 -29.02
CA THR A 488 20.14 -18.47 -29.83
C THR A 488 19.98 -17.34 -30.85
N ARG A 489 21.07 -16.93 -31.51
CA ARG A 489 21.02 -15.93 -32.60
C ARG A 489 20.18 -16.39 -33.80
N GLU A 490 20.06 -17.69 -34.01
CA GLU A 490 19.22 -18.32 -35.04
C GLU A 490 17.75 -18.42 -34.61
N GLY A 491 17.45 -18.18 -33.32
CA GLY A 491 16.11 -18.27 -32.75
C GLY A 491 15.76 -19.66 -32.22
N LEU A 492 16.76 -20.49 -31.93
CA LEU A 492 16.56 -21.82 -31.33
C LEU A 492 16.47 -21.69 -29.81
N TRP A 493 15.60 -22.48 -29.19
CA TRP A 493 15.41 -22.41 -27.73
C TRP A 493 16.20 -23.51 -27.03
N GLU A 494 16.76 -23.16 -25.88
CA GLU A 494 17.42 -24.08 -24.97
C GLU A 494 17.01 -23.77 -23.52
N SER A 495 16.73 -24.80 -22.73
CA SER A 495 16.59 -24.64 -21.29
C SER A 495 17.90 -25.02 -20.60
N VAL A 496 18.55 -24.03 -20.01
CA VAL A 496 19.88 -24.18 -19.40
C VAL A 496 19.76 -24.22 -17.88
N SER A 497 20.65 -24.98 -17.23
CA SER A 497 20.72 -25.02 -15.75
C SER A 497 21.38 -23.77 -15.16
N SER A 498 22.27 -23.13 -15.93
CA SER A 498 22.95 -21.90 -15.56
C SER A 498 23.27 -21.09 -16.82
N LEU A 499 23.10 -19.76 -16.73
CA LEU A 499 23.50 -18.84 -17.78
C LEU A 499 25.02 -18.74 -17.96
N GLU A 500 25.83 -19.20 -16.99
CA GLU A 500 27.30 -19.12 -17.06
C GLU A 500 27.93 -20.10 -18.05
N THR A 501 27.27 -21.24 -18.29
CA THR A 501 27.81 -22.38 -19.06
C THR A 501 27.09 -22.62 -20.38
N ALA A 502 26.17 -21.72 -20.76
CA ALA A 502 25.39 -21.89 -21.97
C ALA A 502 26.26 -21.71 -23.23
N GLU A 503 26.39 -22.77 -24.02
CA GLU A 503 26.90 -22.72 -25.39
C GLU A 503 25.71 -22.54 -26.35
N ASP A 504 25.94 -21.90 -27.51
CA ASP A 504 24.90 -21.69 -28.53
C ASP A 504 24.59 -23.02 -29.24
N SER A 505 23.84 -23.90 -28.57
CA SER A 505 23.64 -25.32 -28.96
C SER A 505 22.18 -25.70 -29.22
N GLY A 506 21.31 -24.70 -29.40
CA GLY A 506 19.87 -24.86 -29.55
C GLY A 506 19.48 -25.93 -30.57
N LYS A 507 18.49 -26.77 -30.23
CA LYS A 507 18.10 -27.95 -31.03
C LYS A 507 16.97 -27.68 -32.01
N SER A 508 16.00 -26.83 -31.66
CA SER A 508 14.82 -26.52 -32.49
C SER A 508 14.15 -25.19 -32.10
N VAL A 509 13.26 -24.67 -32.97
CA VAL A 509 12.61 -23.36 -32.83
C VAL A 509 11.61 -23.30 -31.65
N PHE A 510 11.13 -24.44 -31.14
CA PHE A 510 10.34 -24.53 -29.91
C PHE A 510 10.13 -26.02 -29.52
N ASP A 511 11.11 -26.63 -28.85
CA ASP A 511 11.05 -28.04 -28.45
C ASP A 511 9.87 -28.30 -27.48
N PRO A 512 9.13 -29.43 -27.58
CA PRO A 512 8.13 -29.82 -26.58
C PRO A 512 8.62 -29.74 -25.13
N GLU A 513 9.90 -29.98 -24.87
CA GLU A 513 10.51 -29.81 -23.54
C GLU A 513 10.47 -28.35 -23.06
N ILE A 514 10.71 -27.39 -23.96
CA ILE A 514 10.63 -25.96 -23.64
C ILE A 514 9.19 -25.59 -23.27
N ALA A 515 8.21 -26.06 -24.06
CA ALA A 515 6.79 -25.83 -23.78
C ALA A 515 6.38 -26.40 -22.41
N GLN A 516 6.78 -27.65 -22.11
CA GLN A 516 6.48 -28.29 -20.83
C GLN A 516 7.14 -27.59 -19.64
N ARG A 517 8.35 -27.06 -19.82
CA ARG A 517 9.04 -26.28 -18.77
C ARG A 517 8.40 -24.90 -18.58
N LEU A 518 8.07 -24.20 -19.67
CA LEU A 518 7.33 -22.93 -19.62
C LEU A 518 5.93 -23.10 -19.01
N GLU A 519 5.27 -24.25 -19.20
CA GLU A 519 4.00 -24.54 -18.55
C GLU A 519 4.09 -24.53 -17.02
N LYS A 520 5.24 -24.90 -16.45
CA LYS A 520 5.43 -24.98 -14.99
C LYS A 520 5.78 -23.66 -14.32
N VAL A 521 6.27 -22.67 -15.06
CA VAL A 521 6.60 -21.37 -14.48
C VAL A 521 5.33 -20.58 -14.17
N ASP A 522 5.32 -19.92 -13.02
CA ASP A 522 4.23 -19.04 -12.57
C ASP A 522 4.25 -17.71 -13.31
N VAL A 523 5.44 -17.20 -13.62
CA VAL A 523 5.62 -15.90 -14.28
C VAL A 523 6.92 -15.90 -15.09
N VAL A 524 6.90 -15.21 -16.22
CA VAL A 524 8.03 -15.09 -17.13
C VAL A 524 8.66 -13.69 -17.04
N LEU A 525 9.97 -13.62 -16.94
CA LEU A 525 10.77 -12.40 -17.02
C LEU A 525 11.50 -12.38 -18.38
N PRO A 526 10.92 -11.75 -19.42
CA PRO A 526 11.58 -11.62 -20.71
C PRO A 526 12.63 -10.51 -20.64
N ILE A 527 13.91 -10.89 -20.70
CA ILE A 527 15.06 -9.99 -20.77
C ILE A 527 15.63 -10.10 -22.17
N LEU A 528 14.88 -9.63 -23.17
CA LEU A 528 15.28 -9.64 -24.58
C LEU A 528 15.40 -8.18 -25.04
N HIS A 529 16.51 -7.84 -25.67
CA HIS A 529 16.77 -6.48 -26.18
C HIS A 529 16.71 -6.45 -27.71
N GLY A 530 16.11 -5.42 -28.27
CA GLY A 530 15.89 -5.25 -29.69
C GLY A 530 14.64 -5.96 -30.23
N PRO A 531 14.57 -6.14 -31.56
CA PRO A 531 13.47 -6.82 -32.23
C PRO A 531 13.16 -8.20 -31.63
N TYR A 532 11.90 -8.59 -31.68
CA TYR A 532 11.29 -9.77 -31.04
C TYR A 532 11.21 -9.76 -29.52
N GLY A 533 12.02 -8.94 -28.84
CA GLY A 533 12.03 -8.79 -27.38
C GLY A 533 11.23 -7.60 -26.89
N GLU A 534 11.45 -6.45 -27.52
CA GLU A 534 10.97 -5.14 -27.09
C GLU A 534 9.80 -4.60 -27.92
N ASP A 535 9.47 -5.24 -29.04
CA ASP A 535 8.47 -4.78 -30.01
C ASP A 535 7.05 -5.32 -29.78
N GLY A 536 6.85 -6.10 -28.73
CA GLY A 536 5.56 -6.74 -28.42
C GLY A 536 5.44 -8.18 -28.91
N ALA A 537 6.40 -8.73 -29.68
CA ALA A 537 6.30 -10.09 -30.20
C ALA A 537 6.36 -11.16 -29.09
N MET A 538 7.35 -11.08 -28.19
CA MET A 538 7.45 -12.00 -27.04
C MET A 538 6.25 -11.85 -26.11
N GLN A 539 5.81 -10.62 -25.87
CA GLN A 539 4.65 -10.30 -25.05
C GLN A 539 3.39 -10.95 -25.63
N GLY A 540 3.18 -10.81 -26.95
CA GLY A 540 2.07 -11.44 -27.67
C GLY A 540 2.10 -12.96 -27.61
N PHE A 541 3.29 -13.57 -27.75
CA PHE A 541 3.47 -15.00 -27.57
C PHE A 541 3.05 -15.46 -26.16
N LEU A 542 3.57 -14.81 -25.11
CA LEU A 542 3.28 -15.14 -23.72
C LEU A 542 1.79 -14.95 -23.38
N GLU A 543 1.16 -13.89 -23.89
CA GLU A 543 -0.29 -13.69 -23.76
C GLU A 543 -1.10 -14.81 -24.43
N THR A 544 -0.70 -15.21 -25.64
CA THR A 544 -1.38 -16.26 -26.42
C THR A 544 -1.38 -17.61 -25.70
N ILE A 545 -0.28 -17.94 -25.02
CA ILE A 545 -0.18 -19.19 -24.23
C ILE A 545 -0.70 -19.04 -22.79
N GLY A 546 -1.27 -17.89 -22.43
CA GLY A 546 -1.84 -17.65 -21.10
C GLY A 546 -0.80 -17.58 -19.98
N LYS A 547 0.41 -17.07 -20.26
CA LYS A 547 1.48 -16.94 -19.26
C LYS A 547 1.60 -15.52 -18.71
N PRO A 548 1.63 -15.34 -17.36
CA PRO A 548 1.99 -14.07 -16.76
C PRO A 548 3.42 -13.70 -17.15
N TYR A 549 3.66 -12.42 -17.42
CA TYR A 549 4.98 -11.93 -17.76
C TYR A 549 5.21 -10.52 -17.21
N THR A 550 6.45 -10.21 -16.87
CA THR A 550 6.88 -8.91 -16.36
C THR A 550 7.18 -7.92 -17.49
N GLY A 551 7.41 -6.65 -17.17
CA GLY A 551 7.84 -5.66 -18.16
C GLY A 551 6.69 -5.10 -19.00
N PRO A 552 6.99 -4.52 -20.18
CA PRO A 552 6.03 -3.77 -21.02
C PRO A 552 4.92 -4.64 -21.57
N ALA A 553 3.69 -4.10 -21.61
CA ALA A 553 2.57 -4.73 -22.30
C ALA A 553 2.67 -4.52 -23.82
N ILE A 554 2.01 -5.38 -24.62
CA ILE A 554 2.12 -5.41 -26.09
C ILE A 554 2.04 -4.02 -26.74
N ALA A 555 0.96 -3.28 -26.49
CA ALA A 555 0.75 -1.97 -27.14
C ALA A 555 1.82 -0.94 -26.75
N PHE A 556 2.18 -0.90 -25.46
CA PHE A 556 3.23 -0.01 -24.98
C PHE A 556 4.59 -0.38 -25.57
N SER A 557 4.92 -1.67 -25.60
CA SER A 557 6.15 -2.20 -26.21
C SER A 557 6.26 -1.82 -27.69
N ALA A 558 5.19 -2.06 -28.46
CA ALA A 558 5.14 -1.78 -29.89
C ALA A 558 5.29 -0.28 -30.20
N ILE A 559 4.68 0.60 -29.39
CA ILE A 559 4.82 2.06 -29.56
C ILE A 559 6.22 2.52 -29.15
N ALA A 560 6.69 2.13 -27.97
CA ALA A 560 7.96 2.58 -27.41
C ALA A 560 9.16 2.13 -28.26
N MET A 561 9.16 0.88 -28.75
CA MET A 561 10.25 0.36 -29.57
C MET A 561 10.32 0.99 -30.96
N ASN A 562 9.18 1.41 -31.52
CA ASN A 562 9.14 2.08 -32.81
C ASN A 562 9.29 3.60 -32.62
N LYS A 563 10.47 4.12 -32.95
CA LYS A 563 10.83 5.54 -32.74
C LYS A 563 9.90 6.50 -33.49
N VAL A 564 9.46 6.13 -34.69
CA VAL A 564 8.52 6.94 -35.48
C VAL A 564 7.14 6.96 -34.84
N PHE A 565 6.64 5.83 -34.33
CA PHE A 565 5.36 5.78 -33.63
C PHE A 565 5.43 6.52 -32.31
N THR A 566 6.46 6.30 -31.50
CA THR A 566 6.72 7.11 -30.30
C THR A 566 6.60 8.60 -30.63
N LYS A 567 7.31 9.08 -31.65
CA LYS A 567 7.27 10.51 -32.03
C LYS A 567 5.91 10.98 -32.50
N ARG A 568 5.19 10.17 -33.29
CA ARG A 568 3.82 10.49 -33.74
C ARG A 568 2.85 10.62 -32.58
N PHE A 569 2.80 9.62 -31.69
CA PHE A 569 1.92 9.65 -30.52
C PHE A 569 2.27 10.80 -29.58
N MET A 570 3.56 11.05 -29.35
CA MET A 570 3.99 12.09 -28.41
C MET A 570 3.75 13.50 -28.95
N SER A 571 3.97 13.71 -30.25
CA SER A 571 3.63 14.97 -30.91
C SER A 571 2.12 15.26 -30.85
N ASP A 572 1.27 14.24 -31.04
CA ASP A 572 -0.19 14.39 -30.93
C ASP A 572 -0.65 14.75 -29.50
N LEU A 573 0.08 14.25 -28.50
CA LEU A 573 -0.14 14.55 -27.08
C LEU A 573 0.53 15.86 -26.61
N GLY A 574 1.12 16.63 -27.53
CA GLY A 574 1.77 17.91 -27.25
C GLY A 574 3.10 17.81 -26.49
N ILE A 575 3.74 16.65 -26.49
CA ILE A 575 5.10 16.47 -25.98
C ILE A 575 6.08 16.86 -27.09
N PRO A 576 7.03 17.79 -26.86
CA PRO A 576 8.04 18.11 -27.85
C PRO A 576 8.87 16.88 -28.20
N VAL A 577 8.98 16.58 -29.49
CA VAL A 577 9.81 15.50 -30.03
C VAL A 577 10.87 16.08 -30.94
N VAL A 578 12.02 15.40 -31.07
CA VAL A 578 13.02 15.82 -32.05
C VAL A 578 12.37 15.86 -33.44
N PRO A 579 12.45 16.99 -34.18
CA PRO A 579 11.91 17.10 -35.53
C PRO A 579 12.44 15.97 -36.41
N TYR A 580 11.51 15.30 -37.09
CA TYR A 580 11.79 14.06 -37.80
C TYR A 580 11.00 13.96 -39.09
N LEU A 581 11.54 13.24 -40.07
CA LEU A 581 10.89 12.90 -41.33
C LEU A 581 10.98 11.38 -41.56
N PRO A 582 9.86 10.64 -41.51
CA PRO A 582 9.85 9.20 -41.77
C PRO A 582 9.95 8.89 -43.27
N LEU A 583 10.69 7.85 -43.62
CA LEU A 583 10.89 7.34 -44.97
C LEU A 583 10.37 5.90 -45.06
N THR A 584 9.65 5.59 -46.13
CA THR A 584 9.27 4.20 -46.44
C THR A 584 10.21 3.62 -47.48
N LEU A 585 10.55 2.33 -47.38
CA LEU A 585 11.39 1.65 -48.35
C LEU A 585 10.85 1.77 -49.78
N ALA A 586 9.53 1.66 -49.95
CA ALA A 586 8.87 1.78 -51.24
C ALA A 586 9.01 3.20 -51.81
N GLY A 587 8.76 4.24 -51.00
CA GLY A 587 8.93 5.63 -51.41
C GLY A 587 10.38 5.96 -51.75
N TRP A 588 11.32 5.48 -50.93
CA TRP A 588 12.75 5.68 -51.17
C TRP A 588 13.22 5.05 -52.48
N LYS A 589 12.80 3.80 -52.78
CA LYS A 589 13.17 3.12 -54.04
C LYS A 589 12.63 3.81 -55.30
N GLN A 590 11.52 4.53 -55.20
CA GLN A 590 10.89 5.17 -56.35
C GLN A 590 11.45 6.56 -56.64
N GLU A 591 11.69 7.38 -55.62
CA GLU A 591 11.94 8.82 -55.79
C GLU A 591 13.09 9.33 -54.89
N GLN A 592 14.27 8.69 -54.92
CA GLN A 592 15.41 9.07 -54.05
C GLN A 592 15.75 10.57 -54.11
N ASP A 593 15.88 11.14 -55.31
CA ASP A 593 16.28 12.54 -55.46
C ASP A 593 15.25 13.53 -54.90
N LYS A 594 13.96 13.18 -54.96
CA LYS A 594 12.89 13.98 -54.37
C LYS A 594 12.91 13.90 -52.85
N TRP A 595 13.12 12.71 -52.29
CA TRP A 595 13.29 12.54 -50.84
C TRP A 595 14.50 13.30 -50.33
N LEU A 596 15.64 13.21 -51.02
CA LEU A 596 16.84 13.97 -50.68
C LEU A 596 16.58 15.48 -50.70
N ALA A 597 15.91 15.99 -51.73
CA ALA A 597 15.55 17.40 -51.81
C ALA A 597 14.64 17.82 -50.64
N HIS A 598 13.62 17.02 -50.32
CA HIS A 598 12.69 17.29 -49.22
C HIS A 598 13.40 17.25 -47.85
N ILE A 599 14.33 16.32 -47.63
CA ILE A 599 15.11 16.25 -46.38
C ILE A 599 15.99 17.48 -46.22
N VAL A 600 16.69 17.89 -47.28
CA VAL A 600 17.61 19.05 -47.26
C VAL A 600 16.84 20.37 -47.13
N GLU A 601 15.60 20.42 -47.60
CA GLU A 601 14.69 21.56 -47.36
C GLU A 601 14.21 21.61 -45.90
N ALA A 602 13.97 20.45 -45.28
CA ALA A 602 13.46 20.34 -43.92
C ALA A 602 14.52 20.53 -42.82
N PHE A 603 15.76 20.06 -43.04
CA PHE A 603 16.81 20.02 -42.01
C PHE A 603 18.16 20.55 -42.51
N SER A 604 18.93 21.14 -41.60
CA SER A 604 20.31 21.57 -41.86
C SER A 604 21.32 20.51 -41.41
N PHE A 605 22.42 20.37 -42.15
CA PHE A 605 23.52 19.48 -41.76
C PHE A 605 24.26 19.97 -40.49
N PRO A 606 24.77 19.05 -39.65
CA PRO A 606 24.66 17.60 -39.78
C PRO A 606 23.22 17.09 -39.52
N ILE A 607 22.88 15.95 -40.10
CA ILE A 607 21.55 15.31 -40.02
C ILE A 607 21.75 13.88 -39.52
N PHE A 608 20.80 13.34 -38.76
CA PHE A 608 20.85 11.95 -38.33
C PHE A 608 19.90 11.07 -39.15
N VAL A 609 20.42 9.97 -39.70
CA VAL A 609 19.62 8.90 -40.30
C VAL A 609 19.51 7.76 -39.30
N LYS A 610 18.30 7.31 -38.98
CA LYS A 610 18.04 6.32 -37.94
C LYS A 610 17.10 5.22 -38.41
N SER A 611 17.35 3.99 -37.95
CA SER A 611 16.43 2.87 -38.06
C SER A 611 15.33 2.97 -37.00
N SER A 612 14.09 2.59 -37.33
CA SER A 612 12.94 2.79 -36.45
C SER A 612 12.84 1.76 -35.32
N HIS A 613 13.27 0.53 -35.57
CA HIS A 613 13.04 -0.65 -34.70
C HIS A 613 14.31 -1.22 -34.06
N LEU A 614 15.46 -0.58 -34.24
CA LEU A 614 16.74 -1.06 -33.69
C LEU A 614 17.15 -0.22 -32.48
N GLY A 615 17.74 -0.87 -31.46
CA GLY A 615 18.22 -0.23 -30.24
C GLY A 615 19.68 0.23 -30.30
N SER A 616 20.13 0.81 -29.20
CA SER A 616 21.56 1.00 -28.88
C SER A 616 22.41 1.72 -29.93
N SER A 617 21.85 2.74 -30.59
CA SER A 617 22.55 3.51 -31.64
C SER A 617 22.94 2.68 -32.87
N ILE A 618 22.42 1.45 -33.01
CA ILE A 618 22.67 0.59 -34.17
C ILE A 618 21.82 1.10 -35.33
N GLY A 619 22.48 1.34 -36.48
CA GLY A 619 21.80 1.92 -37.65
C GLY A 619 21.47 3.41 -37.47
N VAL A 620 22.29 4.13 -36.70
CA VAL A 620 22.28 5.59 -36.57
C VAL A 620 23.51 6.15 -37.26
N PHE A 621 23.31 7.09 -38.17
CA PHE A 621 24.36 7.70 -38.98
C PHE A 621 24.30 9.21 -38.86
N GLU A 622 25.41 9.83 -38.46
CA GLU A 622 25.60 11.28 -38.57
C GLU A 622 26.08 11.61 -39.98
N VAL A 623 25.34 12.48 -40.66
CA VAL A 623 25.50 12.78 -42.08
C VAL A 623 25.79 14.27 -42.24
N HIS A 624 26.79 14.62 -43.04
CA HIS A 624 27.26 16.00 -43.21
C HIS A 624 26.98 16.59 -44.60
N ASN A 625 26.58 15.76 -45.56
CA ASN A 625 26.27 16.19 -46.92
C ASN A 625 25.30 15.22 -47.61
N VAL A 626 24.81 15.62 -48.78
CA VAL A 626 23.78 14.88 -49.54
C VAL A 626 24.28 13.51 -50.04
N ILE A 627 25.59 13.35 -50.28
CA ILE A 627 26.16 12.07 -50.72
C ILE A 627 26.13 11.07 -49.57
N GLU A 628 26.67 11.46 -48.42
CA GLU A 628 26.57 10.68 -47.17
C GLU A 628 25.12 10.38 -46.80
N LEU A 629 24.19 11.31 -47.04
CA LEU A 629 22.77 11.12 -46.75
C LEU A 629 22.17 9.97 -47.55
N ARG A 630 22.44 9.93 -48.86
CA ARG A 630 21.96 8.86 -49.73
C ARG A 630 22.51 7.51 -49.29
N ASP A 631 23.81 7.45 -49.01
CA ASP A 631 24.48 6.22 -48.61
C ASP A 631 23.99 5.72 -47.25
N ALA A 632 23.87 6.61 -46.26
CA ALA A 632 23.34 6.30 -44.94
C ALA A 632 21.90 5.79 -44.98
N ILE A 633 21.02 6.41 -45.78
CA ILE A 633 19.63 5.93 -45.94
C ILE A 633 19.61 4.54 -46.58
N ASN A 634 20.41 4.30 -47.62
CA ASN A 634 20.53 2.97 -48.22
C ASN A 634 21.02 1.95 -47.21
N GLU A 635 22.02 2.29 -46.40
CA GLU A 635 22.59 1.41 -45.38
C GLU A 635 21.62 1.14 -44.21
N ALA A 636 20.81 2.12 -43.84
CA ALA A 636 19.75 1.96 -42.85
C ALA A 636 18.65 1.02 -43.35
N PHE A 637 18.23 1.16 -44.60
CA PHE A 637 17.23 0.27 -45.23
C PHE A 637 17.72 -1.17 -45.46
N MET A 638 19.03 -1.42 -45.37
CA MET A 638 19.57 -2.78 -45.35
C MET A 638 19.37 -3.48 -44.01
N ARG A 639 19.04 -2.73 -42.94
CA ARG A 639 18.89 -3.24 -41.57
C ARG A 639 17.47 -3.15 -41.04
N ASP A 640 16.66 -2.23 -41.58
CA ASP A 640 15.27 -2.00 -41.16
C ASP A 640 14.39 -1.66 -42.38
N ASN A 641 13.10 -1.96 -42.30
CA ASN A 641 12.13 -1.59 -43.34
C ASN A 641 11.64 -0.14 -43.18
N ASP A 642 11.78 0.42 -41.98
CA ASP A 642 11.34 1.77 -41.64
C ASP A 642 12.54 2.58 -41.14
N VAL A 643 12.86 3.62 -41.90
CA VAL A 643 13.98 4.54 -41.63
C VAL A 643 13.41 5.94 -41.48
N PHE A 644 14.04 6.76 -40.68
CA PHE A 644 13.67 8.17 -40.55
C PHE A 644 14.90 9.03 -40.42
N VAL A 645 14.69 10.32 -40.69
CA VAL A 645 15.72 11.34 -40.62
C VAL A 645 15.35 12.32 -39.51
N GLU A 646 16.33 12.80 -38.76
CA GLU A 646 16.14 13.76 -37.68
C GLU A 646 17.04 14.96 -37.79
N GLU A 647 16.52 16.10 -37.30
CA GLU A 647 17.33 17.26 -36.96
C GLU A 647 18.38 16.89 -35.92
N ASN A 648 19.61 17.37 -36.09
CA ASN A 648 20.65 17.15 -35.09
C ASN A 648 20.33 17.91 -33.79
N ARG A 649 20.65 17.26 -32.68
CA ARG A 649 20.65 17.86 -31.34
C ARG A 649 22.07 17.87 -30.76
N LEU A 650 23.07 18.11 -31.61
CA LEU A 650 24.46 18.21 -31.16
C LEU A 650 24.60 19.38 -30.18
N GLY A 651 25.39 19.18 -29.12
CA GLY A 651 25.54 20.15 -28.03
C GLY A 651 24.45 20.07 -26.96
N CYS A 652 23.32 19.40 -27.22
CA CYS A 652 22.33 19.10 -26.19
C CYS A 652 22.86 18.00 -25.26
N LYS A 653 22.39 18.01 -24.01
CA LYS A 653 22.60 16.92 -23.05
C LYS A 653 21.62 15.78 -23.34
N GLU A 654 22.10 14.55 -23.31
CA GLU A 654 21.27 13.35 -23.36
C GLU A 654 20.84 12.98 -21.94
N ILE A 655 19.56 13.21 -21.62
CA ILE A 655 18.97 12.97 -20.32
C ILE A 655 18.04 11.76 -20.40
N GLU A 656 18.32 10.75 -19.59
CA GLU A 656 17.54 9.51 -19.53
C GLU A 656 16.76 9.47 -18.20
N VAL A 657 15.46 9.15 -18.25
CA VAL A 657 14.58 9.01 -17.09
C VAL A 657 14.12 7.58 -16.97
N SER A 658 14.27 6.98 -15.79
CA SER A 658 13.87 5.59 -15.53
C SER A 658 12.51 5.51 -14.84
N VAL A 659 11.61 4.70 -15.39
CA VAL A 659 10.23 4.54 -14.91
C VAL A 659 9.88 3.06 -14.73
N LEU A 660 9.14 2.73 -13.67
CA LEU A 660 8.71 1.36 -13.36
C LEU A 660 7.32 1.36 -12.72
N GLY A 661 6.39 0.55 -13.25
CA GLY A 661 5.08 0.31 -12.61
C GLY A 661 3.93 0.21 -13.60
N ASP A 662 2.74 0.65 -13.18
CA ASP A 662 1.54 0.68 -14.00
C ASP A 662 1.02 2.12 -14.18
N GLY A 663 1.11 2.65 -15.40
CA GLY A 663 0.68 3.99 -15.78
C GLY A 663 -0.83 4.24 -15.68
N SER A 664 -1.65 3.18 -15.57
CA SER A 664 -3.08 3.28 -15.24
C SER A 664 -3.35 3.27 -13.73
N GLY A 665 -2.32 3.04 -12.92
CA GLY A 665 -2.39 2.99 -11.46
C GLY A 665 -1.17 3.65 -10.82
N ALA A 666 -0.43 2.88 -10.03
CA ALA A 666 0.77 3.34 -9.35
C ALA A 666 2.04 2.95 -10.11
N PHE A 667 2.95 3.91 -10.25
CA PHE A 667 4.29 3.72 -10.80
C PHE A 667 5.26 4.71 -10.16
N VAL A 668 6.54 4.49 -10.40
CA VAL A 668 7.63 5.27 -9.84
C VAL A 668 8.52 5.81 -10.95
N VAL A 669 8.72 7.12 -10.94
CA VAL A 669 9.79 7.78 -11.69
C VAL A 669 11.02 7.85 -10.77
N ALA A 670 12.09 7.14 -11.12
CA ALA A 670 13.25 6.97 -10.26
C ALA A 670 14.04 8.27 -10.08
N GLY A 671 14.25 8.96 -11.20
CA GLY A 671 15.13 10.11 -11.33
C GLY A 671 15.70 10.17 -12.75
N LEU A 672 16.48 11.20 -13.00
CA LEU A 672 17.16 11.43 -14.28
C LEU A 672 18.68 11.30 -14.13
N HIS A 673 19.34 10.99 -15.23
CA HIS A 673 20.80 11.01 -15.33
C HIS A 673 21.21 11.42 -16.74
N GLU A 674 22.40 11.99 -16.84
CA GLU A 674 23.00 12.41 -18.11
C GLU A 674 23.95 11.32 -18.62
N ARG A 675 23.88 11.04 -19.93
CA ARG A 675 24.88 10.25 -20.62
C ARG A 675 25.88 11.18 -21.32
N ARG A 676 27.17 11.07 -20.94
CA ARG A 676 28.27 11.89 -21.49
C ARG A 676 29.22 11.06 -22.34
N GLY A 677 29.26 11.36 -23.63
CA GLY A 677 30.29 10.84 -24.55
C GLY A 677 31.58 11.65 -24.51
N SER A 678 32.57 11.20 -25.29
CA SER A 678 33.87 11.83 -25.52
C SER A 678 33.79 13.09 -26.40
N GLY A 679 32.66 13.31 -27.07
CA GLY A 679 32.29 14.53 -27.80
C GLY A 679 31.39 14.21 -29.00
N GLY A 680 30.22 14.84 -29.08
CA GLY A 680 29.26 14.63 -30.18
C GLY A 680 28.25 13.51 -29.90
N PHE A 681 28.00 12.66 -30.90
CA PHE A 681 27.05 11.54 -30.85
C PHE A 681 27.64 10.29 -30.17
N ILE A 682 26.84 9.65 -29.30
CA ILE A 682 27.23 8.43 -28.57
C ILE A 682 26.80 7.19 -29.37
N ASP A 683 27.78 6.52 -29.98
CA ASP A 683 27.53 5.31 -30.75
C ASP A 683 27.48 4.03 -29.90
N TYR A 684 27.12 2.90 -30.52
CA TYR A 684 27.03 1.59 -29.85
C TYR A 684 28.34 1.20 -29.14
N GLN A 685 29.49 1.45 -29.78
CA GLN A 685 30.80 1.07 -29.25
C GLN A 685 31.15 1.91 -28.01
N GLU A 686 30.87 3.21 -28.04
CA GLU A 686 31.03 4.11 -26.91
C GLU A 686 30.01 3.83 -25.80
N LYS A 687 28.76 3.47 -26.12
CA LYS A 687 27.72 3.16 -25.12
C LYS A 687 28.12 1.98 -24.23
N TYR A 688 28.83 0.99 -24.77
CA TYR A 688 29.24 -0.23 -24.06
C TYR A 688 30.75 -0.37 -23.82
N GLY A 689 31.58 0.58 -24.23
CA GLY A 689 33.04 0.51 -24.08
C GLY A 689 33.69 -0.62 -24.89
N LEU A 690 33.19 -0.87 -26.10
CA LEU A 690 33.66 -1.93 -27.00
C LEU A 690 34.76 -1.41 -27.95
N SER A 691 35.51 -2.34 -28.56
CA SER A 691 36.52 -2.03 -29.59
C SER A 691 37.61 -1.02 -29.18
N GLY A 692 37.88 -0.90 -27.87
CA GLY A 692 38.88 0.03 -27.33
C GLY A 692 38.40 1.47 -27.18
N LYS A 693 37.12 1.78 -27.44
CA LYS A 693 36.51 3.07 -27.06
C LYS A 693 36.23 3.08 -25.56
N SER A 694 36.42 4.23 -24.91
CA SER A 694 35.97 4.44 -23.54
C SER A 694 34.45 4.38 -23.47
N SER A 695 33.89 3.78 -22.42
CA SER A 695 32.45 3.80 -22.20
C SER A 695 31.96 5.22 -21.92
N ALA A 696 30.83 5.62 -22.49
CA ALA A 696 30.13 6.84 -22.12
C ALA A 696 29.92 6.90 -20.59
N GLN A 697 30.16 8.06 -20.00
CA GLN A 697 29.99 8.26 -18.56
C GLN A 697 28.51 8.47 -18.25
N ILE A 698 28.05 7.93 -17.12
CA ILE A 698 26.72 8.20 -16.58
C ILE A 698 26.88 9.15 -15.39
N VAL A 699 26.23 10.31 -15.47
CA VAL A 699 26.26 11.35 -14.43
C VAL A 699 24.87 11.51 -13.85
N PHE A 700 24.66 11.04 -12.62
CA PHE A 700 23.36 11.14 -11.93
C PHE A 700 23.14 12.54 -11.32
N ASP A 701 24.21 13.20 -10.89
CA ASP A 701 24.15 14.55 -10.34
C ASP A 701 24.38 15.55 -11.47
N THR A 702 23.32 15.78 -12.27
CA THR A 702 23.38 16.69 -13.42
C THR A 702 23.49 18.14 -12.97
N ASP A 703 24.09 18.98 -13.80
CA ASP A 703 24.19 20.43 -13.63
C ASP A 703 22.96 21.19 -14.18
N LEU A 704 21.87 20.47 -14.50
CA LEU A 704 20.58 21.09 -14.86
C LEU A 704 19.96 21.81 -13.66
N SER A 705 19.30 22.93 -13.90
CA SER A 705 18.54 23.64 -12.86
C SER A 705 17.40 22.75 -12.33
N LYS A 706 16.99 22.99 -11.09
CA LYS A 706 15.93 22.19 -10.45
C LYS A 706 14.62 22.27 -11.23
N GLU A 707 14.31 23.44 -11.78
CA GLU A 707 13.11 23.70 -12.59
C GLU A 707 13.12 22.84 -13.87
N ILE A 708 14.25 22.75 -14.57
CA ILE A 708 14.40 21.92 -15.77
C ILE A 708 14.27 20.43 -15.41
N GLN A 709 14.90 20.01 -14.31
CA GLN A 709 14.77 18.62 -13.83
C GLN A 709 13.31 18.27 -13.53
N GLU A 710 12.58 19.14 -12.83
CA GLU A 710 11.16 18.95 -12.52
C GLU A 710 10.31 18.85 -13.80
N GLN A 711 10.55 19.71 -14.79
CA GLN A 711 9.85 19.67 -16.09
C GLN A 711 10.07 18.35 -16.85
N ILE A 712 11.31 17.85 -16.89
CA ILE A 712 11.63 16.59 -17.56
C ILE A 712 10.99 15.40 -16.84
N LEU A 713 11.01 15.39 -15.51
CA LEU A 713 10.37 14.34 -14.70
C LEU A 713 8.84 14.36 -14.86
N GLU A 714 8.22 15.54 -14.90
CA GLU A 714 6.79 15.71 -15.18
C GLU A 714 6.43 15.24 -16.60
N ALA A 715 7.27 15.55 -17.60
CA ALA A 715 7.11 15.04 -18.96
C ALA A 715 7.18 13.51 -18.99
N ALA A 716 8.14 12.89 -18.31
CA ALA A 716 8.28 11.44 -18.21
C ALA A 716 7.07 10.77 -17.53
N ASP A 717 6.59 11.33 -16.41
CA ASP A 717 5.37 10.87 -15.73
C ASP A 717 4.16 10.94 -16.69
N LYS A 718 3.97 12.09 -17.35
CA LYS A 718 2.88 12.32 -18.30
C LYS A 718 2.93 11.36 -19.48
N ILE A 719 4.09 11.17 -20.10
CA ILE A 719 4.30 10.20 -21.21
C ILE A 719 3.88 8.80 -20.75
N TYR A 720 4.38 8.37 -19.58
CA TYR A 720 4.12 7.03 -19.07
C TYR A 720 2.64 6.80 -18.75
N ARG A 721 1.95 7.79 -18.16
CA ARG A 721 0.49 7.73 -17.92
C ARG A 721 -0.31 7.70 -19.22
N LEU A 722 -0.02 8.60 -20.16
CA LEU A 722 -0.81 8.73 -21.39
C LEU A 722 -0.71 7.50 -22.29
N LEU A 723 0.44 6.84 -22.29
CA LEU A 723 0.64 5.57 -23.01
C LEU A 723 0.15 4.35 -22.22
N LEU A 724 -0.43 4.54 -21.03
CA LEU A 724 -0.80 3.47 -20.10
C LEU A 724 0.37 2.49 -19.88
N GLY A 725 1.58 3.06 -19.72
CA GLY A 725 2.83 2.33 -19.64
C GLY A 725 2.77 1.21 -18.61
N LYS A 726 3.38 0.06 -18.92
CA LYS A 726 3.41 -1.10 -18.02
C LYS A 726 4.84 -1.56 -17.83
N GLY A 727 5.19 -2.00 -16.63
CA GLY A 727 6.53 -2.52 -16.33
C GLY A 727 7.61 -1.45 -16.39
N SER A 728 8.77 -1.79 -16.97
CA SER A 728 9.92 -0.88 -17.06
C SER A 728 9.82 0.02 -18.29
N CYS A 729 10.42 1.21 -18.20
CA CYS A 729 10.74 2.04 -19.36
C CYS A 729 11.91 2.96 -19.03
N ARG A 730 12.74 3.26 -20.03
CA ARG A 730 13.67 4.39 -20.00
C ARG A 730 13.26 5.37 -21.09
N ILE A 731 13.09 6.63 -20.71
CA ILE A 731 12.63 7.69 -21.61
C ILE A 731 13.80 8.65 -21.81
N ASP A 732 14.18 8.86 -23.07
CA ASP A 732 15.42 9.53 -23.43
C ASP A 732 15.10 10.89 -24.07
N PHE A 733 15.67 11.96 -23.53
CA PHE A 733 15.46 13.34 -23.94
C PHE A 733 16.78 14.00 -24.37
N PHE A 734 16.69 14.95 -25.30
CA PHE A 734 17.73 15.96 -25.50
C PHE A 734 17.32 17.26 -24.82
N VAL A 735 18.27 17.90 -24.13
CA VAL A 735 18.05 19.17 -23.42
C VAL A 735 19.13 20.17 -23.83
N ASP A 736 18.74 21.35 -24.30
CA ASP A 736 19.68 22.41 -24.66
C ASP A 736 20.11 23.27 -23.44
N GLU A 737 20.99 24.24 -23.67
CA GLU A 737 21.47 25.16 -22.62
C GLU A 737 20.38 26.11 -22.09
N GLU A 738 19.32 26.35 -22.87
CA GLU A 738 18.19 27.19 -22.48
C GLU A 738 17.14 26.43 -21.65
N GLY A 739 17.26 25.10 -21.56
CA GLY A 739 16.34 24.21 -20.86
C GLY A 739 15.18 23.72 -21.71
N ASN A 740 15.17 23.98 -23.02
CA ASN A 740 14.22 23.35 -23.93
C ASN A 740 14.58 21.86 -24.04
N PHE A 741 13.55 21.01 -24.08
CA PHE A 741 13.74 19.57 -24.22
C PHE A 741 12.95 18.99 -25.39
N TRP A 742 13.45 17.89 -25.92
CA TRP A 742 12.79 17.08 -26.94
C TRP A 742 12.92 15.61 -26.60
N LEU A 743 11.81 14.87 -26.69
CA LEU A 743 11.85 13.42 -26.62
C LEU A 743 12.60 12.85 -27.82
N SER A 744 13.65 12.08 -27.54
CA SER A 744 14.45 11.34 -28.51
C SER A 744 13.83 9.97 -28.78
N GLU A 745 13.74 9.12 -27.77
CA GLU A 745 13.26 7.75 -27.90
C GLU A 745 12.77 7.20 -26.56
N MET A 746 12.14 6.03 -26.60
CA MET A 746 11.76 5.25 -25.43
C MET A 746 12.33 3.84 -25.57
N ASN A 747 12.74 3.26 -24.44
CA ASN A 747 13.28 1.91 -24.37
C ASN A 747 12.41 1.10 -23.39
N PRO A 748 11.55 0.19 -23.88
CA PRO A 748 10.57 -0.49 -23.03
C PRO A 748 11.18 -1.64 -22.20
N ILE A 749 12.34 -2.20 -22.59
CA ILE A 749 13.12 -3.13 -21.74
C ILE A 749 14.55 -2.60 -21.62
N PRO A 750 14.79 -1.62 -20.73
CA PRO A 750 16.12 -1.07 -20.51
C PRO A 750 17.13 -2.17 -20.15
N GLY A 751 18.38 -2.01 -20.57
CA GLY A 751 19.46 -2.90 -20.18
C GLY A 751 19.54 -3.03 -18.66
N MET A 752 19.68 -4.26 -18.15
CA MET A 752 19.71 -4.58 -16.72
C MET A 752 21.06 -5.17 -16.30
N THR A 753 22.14 -4.77 -16.98
CA THR A 753 23.52 -5.13 -16.65
C THR A 753 23.97 -4.51 -15.31
N GLU A 754 25.14 -4.91 -14.80
CA GLU A 754 25.69 -4.41 -13.52
C GLU A 754 25.92 -2.89 -13.52
N THR A 755 26.25 -2.30 -14.67
CA THR A 755 26.42 -0.86 -14.87
C THR A 755 25.14 -0.18 -15.39
N SER A 756 23.98 -0.85 -15.30
CA SER A 756 22.72 -0.32 -15.81
C SER A 756 22.37 1.00 -15.13
N PRO A 757 22.21 2.10 -15.89
CA PRO A 757 21.73 3.34 -15.32
C PRO A 757 20.29 3.20 -14.81
N PHE A 758 19.46 2.38 -15.48
CA PHE A 758 18.09 2.11 -15.06
C PHE A 758 18.03 1.55 -13.64
N LEU A 759 18.78 0.48 -13.36
CA LEU A 759 18.82 -0.11 -12.01
C LEU A 759 19.42 0.87 -11.00
N THR A 760 20.47 1.59 -11.39
CA THR A 760 21.18 2.54 -10.52
C THR A 760 20.28 3.72 -10.11
N SER A 761 19.40 4.22 -11.00
CA SER A 761 18.45 5.29 -10.67
C SER A 761 17.51 4.90 -9.55
N PHE A 762 16.98 3.66 -9.57
CA PHE A 762 16.14 3.16 -8.47
C PHE A 762 16.94 2.94 -7.18
N ILE A 763 18.18 2.47 -7.27
CA ILE A 763 19.05 2.30 -6.10
C ILE A 763 19.35 3.64 -5.43
N ARG A 764 19.62 4.69 -6.21
CA ARG A 764 19.78 6.06 -5.69
C ARG A 764 18.51 6.61 -5.05
N LYS A 765 17.33 6.17 -5.51
CA LYS A 765 16.04 6.47 -4.88
C LYS A 765 15.81 5.70 -3.57
N GLY A 766 16.69 4.77 -3.22
CA GLY A 766 16.65 4.00 -1.98
C GLY A 766 16.13 2.57 -2.11
N TRP A 767 15.96 2.07 -3.34
CA TRP A 767 15.53 0.69 -3.58
C TRP A 767 16.71 -0.29 -3.57
N SER A 768 16.47 -1.53 -3.18
CA SER A 768 17.42 -2.62 -3.42
C SER A 768 17.21 -3.25 -4.80
N TYR A 769 18.23 -3.94 -5.32
CA TYR A 769 18.09 -4.76 -6.55
C TYR A 769 16.92 -5.75 -6.44
N GLU A 770 16.79 -6.39 -5.27
CA GLU A 770 15.71 -7.34 -4.99
C GLU A 770 14.33 -6.66 -5.09
N GLN A 771 14.16 -5.47 -4.54
CA GLN A 771 12.89 -4.71 -4.62
C GLN A 771 12.50 -4.34 -6.05
N ILE A 772 13.47 -3.96 -6.89
CA ILE A 772 13.21 -3.66 -8.32
C ILE A 772 12.66 -4.90 -9.03
N VAL A 773 13.28 -6.07 -8.80
CA VAL A 773 12.83 -7.32 -9.41
C VAL A 773 11.49 -7.79 -8.83
N HIS A 774 11.28 -7.62 -7.53
CA HIS A 774 10.00 -7.89 -6.89
C HIS A 774 8.89 -7.06 -7.54
N GLN A 775 9.12 -5.77 -7.75
CA GLN A 775 8.14 -4.90 -8.38
C GLN A 775 7.81 -5.34 -9.82
N LEU A 776 8.81 -5.69 -10.63
CA LEU A 776 8.60 -6.23 -11.98
C LEU A 776 7.71 -7.48 -11.98
N VAL A 777 7.95 -8.40 -11.02
CA VAL A 777 7.17 -9.63 -10.86
C VAL A 777 5.73 -9.33 -10.41
N ILE A 778 5.58 -8.47 -9.41
CA ILE A 778 4.28 -8.07 -8.87
C ILE A 778 3.42 -7.42 -9.96
N ASP A 779 3.97 -6.47 -10.73
CA ASP A 779 3.26 -5.79 -11.82
C ASP A 779 2.81 -6.77 -12.91
N GLY A 780 3.68 -7.72 -13.28
CA GLY A 780 3.38 -8.74 -14.28
C GLY A 780 2.24 -9.68 -13.85
N LEU A 781 2.28 -10.14 -12.60
CA LEU A 781 1.23 -10.98 -12.01
C LEU A 781 -0.08 -10.23 -11.86
N GLN A 782 -0.05 -8.99 -11.38
CA GLN A 782 -1.24 -8.17 -11.23
C GLN A 782 -1.94 -7.95 -12.57
N ARG A 783 -1.19 -7.54 -13.61
CA ARG A 783 -1.71 -7.34 -14.96
C ARG A 783 -2.36 -8.61 -15.50
N PHE A 784 -1.73 -9.76 -15.29
CA PHE A 784 -2.30 -11.04 -15.69
C PHE A 784 -3.60 -11.34 -14.95
N ASN A 785 -3.62 -11.19 -13.62
CA ASN A 785 -4.80 -11.45 -12.79
C ASN A 785 -5.98 -10.54 -13.17
N GLN A 786 -5.74 -9.25 -13.41
CA GLN A 786 -6.75 -8.30 -13.88
C GLN A 786 -7.39 -8.74 -15.20
N ARG A 787 -6.59 -9.26 -16.14
CA ARG A 787 -7.11 -9.81 -17.41
C ARG A 787 -7.87 -11.11 -17.22
N GLN A 788 -7.39 -12.02 -16.36
CA GLN A 788 -8.10 -13.27 -16.07
C GLN A 788 -9.47 -13.03 -15.43
N ARG A 789 -9.64 -11.94 -14.65
CA ARG A 789 -10.98 -11.54 -14.14
C ARG A 789 -11.99 -11.29 -15.27
N LEU A 790 -11.54 -10.86 -16.45
CA LEU A 790 -12.42 -10.63 -17.62
C LEU A 790 -12.88 -11.93 -18.29
N ILE A 791 -12.33 -13.08 -17.90
CA ILE A 791 -12.57 -14.38 -18.51
C ILE A 791 -13.15 -15.32 -17.45
N SER A 792 -14.48 -15.35 -17.26
CA SER A 792 -15.19 -16.51 -16.65
C SER A 792 -16.73 -16.40 -16.54
N THR A 793 -17.40 -15.49 -17.25
CA THR A 793 -18.74 -15.81 -17.73
C THR A 793 -18.60 -16.16 -19.19
N SER A 794 -18.82 -17.43 -19.54
CA SER A 794 -18.95 -17.71 -20.95
C SER A 794 -20.20 -16.95 -21.40
N PHE A 795 -20.00 -15.96 -22.28
CA PHE A 795 -21.10 -15.32 -23.00
C PHE A 795 -21.97 -16.39 -23.69
N VAL A 796 -21.36 -17.55 -23.96
CA VAL A 796 -21.97 -18.78 -24.48
C VAL A 796 -23.00 -19.37 -23.50
N ASP A 797 -22.73 -19.49 -22.21
CA ASP A 797 -23.67 -20.02 -21.21
C ASP A 797 -24.83 -19.06 -20.99
N GLN A 798 -24.58 -17.75 -21.04
CA GLN A 798 -25.65 -16.74 -20.99
C GLN A 798 -26.50 -16.74 -22.27
N ALA A 799 -25.88 -16.91 -23.44
CA ALA A 799 -26.60 -16.99 -24.71
C ALA A 799 -27.43 -18.29 -24.84
N PHE A 800 -26.95 -19.40 -24.29
CA PHE A 800 -27.69 -20.67 -24.25
C PHE A 800 -28.72 -20.76 -23.13
N ALA A 801 -28.56 -20.00 -22.03
CA ALA A 801 -29.60 -19.89 -21.00
C ALA A 801 -30.81 -19.03 -21.43
N ILE A 802 -30.68 -18.25 -22.51
CA ILE A 802 -31.77 -17.44 -23.10
C ILE A 802 -32.55 -18.24 -24.17
N GLN A 803 -32.09 -19.44 -24.56
CA GLN A 803 -32.88 -20.39 -25.36
C GLN A 803 -33.64 -21.36 -24.45
#